data_AF-A0A6L7JI28-F1
#
_entry.id   AF-A0A6L7JI28-F1
#
_cell.length_a   1.000
_cell.length_b   1.000
_cell.length_c   1.000
_cell.angle_alpha   90.00
_cell.angle_beta   90.00
_cell.angle_gamma   90.00
#
_symmetry.space_group_name_H-M   'P 1'
#
loop_
_entity.id
_entity.type
_entity.pdbx_description
1 polymer ?
#
loop_
_entity_poly.entity_id
_entity_poly.type
_entity_poly.pdbx_seq_one_letter_code
_entity_poly.pdbx_strand_id
1 'polypeptide(L)'
;MNGVAGSVRATDLPKRSWIYSNVERWSRLAYHKYPNAPDALNKNIVIIPWEGYAFDWAALGFDTINVRWFSDHLYFAFNTGFITVPNAEAHHTGNLPLITGYPGEFGTGIATWNDTSQFAADEWIEHHMRVPRGVLANRTWANAPGTDSLDDFKQDLTEIGDPPGVVKPSREVDFRPVHYYNFDEISRHDPRVSSKHDPRMLFGHVMYDAIGGQHGLALEIVYDRKDVSSWASLADGVLGGSFKFEGTNQGVQLWQAELSAPWTLSVWVKRTGNYADATLLGSLKHSLRLQQGNSTNMGFSLHPGAEFAYCFRTCGDPSDYSQDTDYSFGYRLPLNEWVHITIVSDTDSTDLYANGVKQQGSIPGNLPLPLRGIGKHPGYWSADARAPFVGLHAELDEMVVWDEVLSEQDIVAQARFYRVPYAGDRVHDWGFGQVSGGVAVDVGLLKQPAVVRGASLTTVNAGDRGRYLAFDGVNDYLSTDADAVSYAGGWTAALWVRRTQSRDLSVLFGSDQVNKGFIALQQRFTSNEVGVTTYDGSSVVRSSFDYSVPLNTWVHLVFVGDVDGTKLYVNGVLQGSVDVVLDLPLDRIGAYNTPAAGFAAVGLDDISIFSRALVDSEIAFLYGVLTDSSDYTHHWSFDDGAGFIATNTATPTKPGILTGGASWT
;
A
#
# COMPACT_ATOMS: atom_id res chain seq x y z
N MET A 1 -13.68 -31.12 9.82
CA MET A 1 -14.18 -32.16 10.76
C MET A 1 -15.21 -33.01 10.03
N ASN A 2 -14.91 -34.29 9.79
CA ASN A 2 -15.90 -35.27 9.33
C ASN A 2 -16.78 -35.64 10.52
N GLY A 3 -17.94 -35.00 10.65
CA GLY A 3 -18.94 -35.29 11.66
C GLY A 3 -20.07 -36.14 11.09
N VAL A 4 -20.21 -37.35 11.61
CA VAL A 4 -21.37 -38.23 11.39
C VAL A 4 -22.62 -37.49 11.86
N ALA A 5 -23.39 -36.92 10.93
CA ALA A 5 -24.69 -36.35 11.24
C ALA A 5 -25.71 -37.48 11.37
N GLY A 6 -25.84 -38.05 12.58
CA GLY A 6 -27.04 -38.79 12.95
C GLY A 6 -28.22 -37.83 12.96
N SER A 7 -29.25 -38.10 12.15
CA SER A 7 -30.49 -37.34 12.20
C SER A 7 -31.23 -37.64 13.51
N VAL A 8 -31.21 -36.71 14.45
CA VAL A 8 -32.09 -36.76 15.63
C VAL A 8 -33.48 -36.28 15.20
N ARG A 9 -34.54 -37.03 15.50
CA ARG A 9 -35.90 -36.52 15.29
C ARG A 9 -36.15 -35.43 16.33
N ALA A 10 -36.69 -34.29 15.92
CA ALA A 10 -36.96 -33.17 16.82
C ALA A 10 -37.92 -33.52 17.98
N THR A 11 -38.66 -34.64 17.86
CA THR A 11 -39.49 -35.24 18.94
C THR A 11 -38.68 -35.83 20.10
N ASP A 12 -37.41 -36.15 19.86
CA ASP A 12 -36.56 -36.89 20.79
C ASP A 12 -35.57 -35.96 21.52
N LEU A 13 -35.71 -34.64 21.33
CA LEU A 13 -34.84 -33.65 21.95
C LEU A 13 -35.10 -33.53 23.46
N PRO A 14 -34.04 -33.51 24.29
CA PRO A 14 -34.16 -33.35 25.73
C PRO A 14 -34.69 -31.95 26.10
N LYS A 15 -35.20 -31.81 27.33
CA LYS A 15 -35.72 -30.54 27.87
C LYS A 15 -34.71 -29.40 27.67
N ARG A 16 -35.17 -28.23 27.19
CA ARG A 16 -34.38 -27.01 26.90
C ARG A 16 -33.37 -27.15 25.75
N SER A 17 -33.71 -27.93 24.74
CA SER A 17 -32.97 -27.93 23.47
C SER A 17 -33.27 -26.67 22.67
N TRP A 18 -32.27 -26.20 21.92
CA TRP A 18 -32.29 -24.96 21.13
C TRP A 18 -32.31 -25.34 19.65
N ILE A 19 -33.26 -24.79 18.87
CA ILE A 19 -33.28 -24.99 17.42
C ILE A 19 -33.00 -23.66 16.74
N TYR A 20 -31.83 -23.59 16.09
CA TYR A 20 -31.50 -22.51 15.16
C TYR A 20 -32.11 -22.84 13.78
N SER A 21 -33.12 -22.07 13.39
CA SER A 21 -34.07 -22.49 12.35
C SER A 21 -33.91 -21.62 11.09
N ASN A 22 -33.21 -22.13 10.06
CA ASN A 22 -33.26 -21.57 8.70
C ASN A 22 -34.49 -22.06 7.96
N VAL A 23 -35.65 -21.52 8.28
CA VAL A 23 -36.83 -22.11 7.67
C VAL A 23 -37.81 -21.12 7.09
N GLU A 24 -37.30 -20.42 6.07
CA GLU A 24 -38.05 -20.08 4.86
C GLU A 24 -39.03 -21.20 4.42
N ARG A 25 -38.66 -22.48 4.62
CA ARG A 25 -39.50 -23.66 4.34
C ARG A 25 -40.53 -24.09 5.43
N TRP A 26 -40.49 -23.64 6.68
CA TRP A 26 -41.52 -24.02 7.68
C TRP A 26 -42.61 -22.96 7.74
N SER A 27 -42.26 -21.68 7.61
CA SER A 27 -43.25 -20.59 7.58
C SER A 27 -44.04 -20.52 6.26
N ARG A 28 -43.42 -20.73 5.08
CA ARG A 28 -44.12 -20.69 3.78
C ARG A 28 -44.48 -22.04 3.17
N LEU A 29 -43.68 -23.10 3.38
CA LEU A 29 -43.90 -24.41 2.75
C LEU A 29 -44.54 -25.45 3.67
N ALA A 30 -44.32 -25.43 4.99
CA ALA A 30 -44.94 -26.42 5.89
C ALA A 30 -46.42 -26.12 6.19
N TYR A 31 -46.86 -24.85 6.20
CA TYR A 31 -48.30 -24.55 6.27
C TYR A 31 -49.10 -25.13 5.08
N HIS A 32 -48.45 -25.29 3.93
CA HIS A 32 -49.05 -25.91 2.74
C HIS A 32 -48.75 -27.41 2.58
N LYS A 33 -47.65 -27.95 3.16
CA LYS A 33 -47.22 -29.33 2.93
C LYS A 33 -47.34 -30.26 4.16
N TYR A 34 -47.29 -29.72 5.38
CA TYR A 34 -47.37 -30.47 6.65
C TYR A 34 -48.03 -29.65 7.78
N PRO A 35 -49.34 -29.34 7.70
CA PRO A 35 -50.01 -28.41 8.60
C PRO A 35 -50.02 -28.83 10.09
N ASN A 36 -49.82 -30.11 10.40
CA ASN A 36 -49.93 -30.66 11.77
C ASN A 36 -48.58 -30.93 12.45
N ALA A 37 -47.47 -30.69 11.77
CA ALA A 37 -46.16 -31.06 12.31
C ALA A 37 -45.65 -30.18 13.49
N PRO A 38 -46.03 -28.90 13.64
CA PRO A 38 -45.68 -28.12 14.84
C PRO A 38 -46.28 -28.65 16.15
N ASP A 39 -47.40 -29.37 16.09
CA ASP A 39 -48.06 -29.97 17.26
C ASP A 39 -47.39 -31.27 17.73
N ALA A 40 -46.65 -31.93 16.84
CA ALA A 40 -45.90 -33.14 17.15
C ALA A 40 -44.56 -32.85 17.84
N LEU A 41 -44.11 -31.60 17.85
CA LEU A 41 -42.85 -31.17 18.45
C LEU A 41 -43.00 -30.90 19.96
N ASN A 42 -41.95 -31.20 20.72
CA ASN A 42 -41.91 -30.91 22.15
C ASN A 42 -41.94 -29.39 22.38
N LYS A 43 -42.93 -28.89 23.12
CA LYS A 43 -43.10 -27.45 23.41
C LYS A 43 -42.05 -26.88 24.38
N ASN A 44 -41.23 -27.73 25.00
CA ASN A 44 -40.10 -27.29 25.84
C ASN A 44 -38.82 -26.97 25.02
N ILE A 45 -38.98 -26.62 23.75
CA ILE A 45 -37.91 -26.25 22.82
C ILE A 45 -37.92 -24.73 22.66
N VAL A 46 -36.72 -24.13 22.67
CA VAL A 46 -36.53 -22.72 22.32
C VAL A 46 -36.23 -22.60 20.82
N ILE A 47 -37.03 -21.82 20.11
CA ILE A 47 -36.87 -21.53 18.68
C ILE A 47 -36.16 -20.20 18.50
N ILE A 48 -35.09 -20.20 17.72
CA ILE A 48 -34.36 -19.00 17.32
C ILE A 48 -34.65 -18.74 15.84
N PRO A 49 -35.71 -17.97 15.50
CA PRO A 49 -36.01 -17.61 14.13
C PRO A 49 -35.03 -16.54 13.65
N TRP A 50 -34.25 -16.85 12.62
CA TRP A 50 -33.47 -15.85 11.90
C TRP A 50 -34.17 -15.37 10.62
N GLU A 51 -35.15 -16.15 10.11
CA GLU A 51 -36.11 -15.76 9.07
C GLU A 51 -37.56 -16.05 9.53
N GLY A 52 -38.51 -15.17 9.18
CA GLY A 52 -39.91 -15.25 9.64
C GLY A 52 -40.14 -14.58 11.01
N TYR A 53 -41.40 -14.46 11.46
CA TYR A 53 -41.72 -13.73 12.69
C TYR A 53 -41.63 -14.66 13.92
N ALA A 54 -40.98 -14.20 14.99
CA ALA A 54 -40.98 -14.90 16.29
C ALA A 54 -42.41 -15.08 16.83
N PHE A 55 -43.29 -14.12 16.52
CA PHE A 55 -44.73 -14.18 16.78
C PHE A 55 -45.37 -15.50 16.33
N ASP A 56 -45.07 -15.96 15.11
CA ASP A 56 -45.71 -17.13 14.50
C ASP A 56 -45.39 -18.41 15.30
N TRP A 57 -44.20 -18.48 15.89
CA TRP A 57 -43.76 -19.60 16.72
C TRP A 57 -44.28 -19.51 18.16
N ALA A 58 -44.30 -18.30 18.74
CA ALA A 58 -44.89 -18.07 20.05
C ALA A 58 -46.40 -18.41 20.05
N ALA A 59 -47.12 -18.07 18.99
CA ALA A 59 -48.53 -18.44 18.81
C ALA A 59 -48.77 -19.96 18.77
N LEU A 60 -47.75 -20.76 18.44
CA LEU A 60 -47.78 -22.23 18.46
C LEU A 60 -47.32 -22.83 19.80
N GLY A 61 -47.08 -21.99 20.82
CA GLY A 61 -46.72 -22.41 22.18
C GLY A 61 -45.25 -22.77 22.38
N PHE A 62 -44.36 -22.24 21.55
CA PHE A 62 -42.90 -22.39 21.74
C PHE A 62 -42.30 -21.17 22.45
N ASP A 63 -41.22 -21.41 23.19
CA ASP A 63 -40.35 -20.34 23.65
C ASP A 63 -39.48 -19.84 22.47
N THR A 64 -39.26 -18.54 22.36
CA THR A 64 -38.61 -17.91 21.19
C THR A 64 -37.57 -16.86 21.59
N ILE A 65 -36.52 -16.73 20.77
CA ILE A 65 -35.52 -15.65 20.87
C ILE A 65 -35.35 -15.02 19.49
N ASN A 66 -35.76 -13.75 19.33
CA ASN A 66 -35.75 -13.06 18.04
C ASN A 66 -34.32 -12.66 17.62
N VAL A 67 -33.87 -13.12 16.44
CA VAL A 67 -32.59 -12.72 15.80
C VAL A 67 -32.76 -12.44 14.30
N ARG A 68 -33.95 -12.00 13.89
CA ARG A 68 -34.34 -11.91 12.49
C ARG A 68 -33.51 -10.90 11.68
N TRP A 69 -33.09 -11.31 10.47
CA TRP A 69 -32.22 -10.49 9.62
C TRP A 69 -32.95 -9.42 8.79
N PHE A 70 -34.04 -9.78 8.10
CA PHE A 70 -34.54 -8.97 6.97
C PHE A 70 -35.30 -7.70 7.36
N SER A 71 -36.04 -7.68 8.47
CA SER A 71 -36.85 -6.51 8.85
C SER A 71 -36.56 -6.01 10.27
N ASP A 72 -35.83 -6.79 11.06
CA ASP A 72 -35.54 -6.46 12.44
C ASP A 72 -34.07 -6.05 12.60
N HIS A 73 -33.25 -6.22 11.55
CA HIS A 73 -31.84 -5.83 11.49
C HIS A 73 -30.99 -6.45 12.61
N LEU A 74 -31.24 -7.70 13.01
CA LEU A 74 -30.53 -8.37 14.10
C LEU A 74 -29.44 -9.34 13.59
N TYR A 75 -28.93 -9.09 12.39
CA TYR A 75 -27.98 -9.97 11.71
C TYR A 75 -26.79 -9.17 11.24
N PHE A 76 -25.59 -9.65 11.55
CA PHE A 76 -24.33 -9.04 11.18
C PHE A 76 -23.52 -10.02 10.35
N ALA A 77 -23.32 -9.74 9.06
CA ALA A 77 -22.54 -10.61 8.18
C ALA A 77 -21.18 -9.97 7.83
N PHE A 78 -20.09 -10.71 8.03
CA PHE A 78 -18.76 -10.27 7.63
C PHE A 78 -18.56 -10.41 6.13
N ASN A 79 -17.93 -9.41 5.51
CA ASN A 79 -17.21 -9.50 4.24
C ASN A 79 -17.98 -10.13 3.05
N THR A 80 -19.30 -10.13 3.14
CA THR A 80 -20.17 -10.39 2.01
C THR A 80 -20.63 -9.05 1.45
N GLY A 81 -20.90 -8.97 0.16
CA GLY A 81 -21.59 -7.82 -0.44
C GLY A 81 -22.97 -7.53 0.18
N PHE A 82 -23.40 -8.30 1.18
CA PHE A 82 -24.57 -8.09 2.02
C PHE A 82 -24.14 -7.41 3.31
N ILE A 83 -24.23 -6.08 3.34
CA ILE A 83 -24.12 -5.36 4.61
C ILE A 83 -25.48 -5.42 5.28
N THR A 84 -25.62 -6.28 6.28
CA THR A 84 -26.54 -6.02 7.38
C THR A 84 -25.69 -5.66 8.58
N VAL A 85 -25.63 -4.37 8.90
CA VAL A 85 -25.25 -3.93 10.26
C VAL A 85 -26.56 -3.69 11.01
N PRO A 86 -26.66 -4.06 12.29
CA PRO A 86 -27.83 -3.68 13.05
C PRO A 86 -28.03 -2.17 13.03
N ASN A 87 -29.24 -1.75 12.67
CA ASN A 87 -29.58 -0.34 12.55
C ASN A 87 -29.79 0.24 13.95
N ALA A 88 -28.69 0.69 14.57
CA ALA A 88 -28.69 1.19 15.93
C ALA A 88 -29.61 2.41 16.09
N GLU A 89 -29.76 3.26 15.07
CA GLU A 89 -30.66 4.41 15.10
C GLU A 89 -32.13 3.97 15.15
N ALA A 90 -32.53 3.08 14.24
CA ALA A 90 -33.88 2.51 14.22
C ALA A 90 -34.18 1.72 15.49
N HIS A 91 -33.17 1.05 16.05
CA HIS A 91 -33.29 0.30 17.30
C HIS A 91 -33.36 1.22 18.53
N HIS A 92 -32.67 2.36 18.51
CA HIS A 92 -32.66 3.32 19.62
C HIS A 92 -33.98 4.09 19.69
N THR A 93 -34.39 4.67 18.55
CA THR A 93 -35.54 5.58 18.45
C THR A 93 -36.87 4.89 18.12
N GLY A 94 -36.83 3.74 17.44
CA GLY A 94 -38.00 3.01 16.97
C GLY A 94 -38.52 1.97 17.97
N ASN A 95 -39.59 1.27 17.63
CA ASN A 95 -39.93 0.04 18.36
C ASN A 95 -39.03 -1.08 17.84
N LEU A 96 -38.09 -1.56 18.68
CA LEU A 96 -37.56 -2.89 18.44
C LEU A 96 -38.76 -3.85 18.36
N PRO A 97 -38.77 -4.79 17.42
CA PRO A 97 -39.75 -5.88 17.39
C PRO A 97 -39.41 -6.91 18.49
N LEU A 98 -39.18 -6.43 19.71
CA LEU A 98 -39.54 -7.17 20.90
C LEU A 98 -41.06 -7.09 20.96
N ILE A 99 -41.75 -8.21 20.83
CA ILE A 99 -43.20 -8.22 20.87
C ILE A 99 -43.57 -8.16 22.35
N THR A 100 -43.45 -6.96 22.92
CA THR A 100 -43.77 -6.68 24.31
C THR A 100 -45.19 -7.17 24.60
N GLY A 101 -45.30 -8.25 25.38
CA GLY A 101 -46.59 -8.80 25.83
C GLY A 101 -46.98 -10.19 25.29
N TYR A 102 -46.14 -10.89 24.50
CA TYR A 102 -46.45 -12.25 24.06
C TYR A 102 -45.92 -13.34 25.03
N PRO A 103 -46.78 -14.26 25.52
CA PRO A 103 -46.33 -15.44 26.26
C PRO A 103 -45.46 -16.33 25.35
N GLY A 104 -44.20 -16.59 25.74
CA GLY A 104 -43.26 -17.42 24.98
C GLY A 104 -42.16 -16.65 24.24
N GLU A 105 -42.04 -15.33 24.35
CA GLU A 105 -40.84 -14.61 23.91
C GLU A 105 -39.88 -14.41 25.08
N PHE A 106 -38.67 -14.97 24.97
CA PHE A 106 -37.65 -14.93 26.02
C PHE A 106 -36.61 -13.82 25.83
N GLY A 107 -36.55 -13.23 24.64
CA GLY A 107 -35.69 -12.08 24.38
C GLY A 107 -35.26 -11.97 22.92
N THR A 108 -34.18 -11.23 22.71
CA THR A 108 -33.60 -10.94 21.40
C THR A 108 -32.08 -11.02 21.44
N GLY A 109 -31.44 -11.10 20.28
CA GLY A 109 -29.98 -11.08 20.15
C GLY A 109 -29.57 -10.63 18.75
N ILE A 110 -28.32 -10.19 18.60
CA ILE A 110 -27.70 -10.02 17.28
C ILE A 110 -26.93 -11.29 16.94
N ALA A 111 -27.19 -11.85 15.76
CA ALA A 111 -26.45 -12.99 15.23
C ALA A 111 -25.34 -12.52 14.29
N THR A 112 -24.12 -12.95 14.59
CA THR A 112 -22.92 -12.63 13.79
C THR A 112 -22.55 -13.82 12.90
N TRP A 113 -22.46 -13.60 11.59
CA TRP A 113 -22.33 -14.60 10.54
C TRP A 113 -21.06 -14.38 9.70
N ASN A 114 -20.17 -15.36 9.74
CA ASN A 114 -18.91 -15.33 9.01
C ASN A 114 -19.01 -16.11 7.70
N ASP A 115 -19.84 -15.59 6.80
CA ASP A 115 -20.15 -16.22 5.50
C ASP A 115 -18.94 -16.24 4.57
N THR A 116 -18.06 -15.26 4.70
CA THR A 116 -16.72 -15.20 4.10
C THR A 116 -15.70 -15.13 5.22
N SER A 117 -15.34 -16.30 5.77
CA SER A 117 -14.35 -16.44 6.84
C SER A 117 -13.01 -15.83 6.45
N GLN A 118 -12.77 -14.58 6.86
CA GLN A 118 -11.46 -13.94 6.76
C GLN A 118 -11.18 -13.13 8.04
N PHE A 119 -9.90 -13.09 8.38
CA PHE A 119 -9.38 -12.70 9.69
C PHE A 119 -9.33 -11.18 9.83
N ALA A 120 -10.10 -10.63 10.77
CA ALA A 120 -9.78 -9.35 11.40
C ALA A 120 -9.12 -9.70 12.74
N ALA A 121 -7.80 -9.55 12.84
CA ALA A 121 -7.18 -9.35 14.15
C ALA A 121 -7.60 -7.95 14.65
N ASP A 122 -7.55 -7.73 15.97
CA ASP A 122 -7.99 -6.50 16.67
C ASP A 122 -9.51 -6.26 16.71
N GLU A 123 -9.92 -5.31 17.54
CA GLU A 123 -11.26 -5.03 18.06
C GLU A 123 -12.33 -4.72 16.98
N TRP A 124 -12.14 -5.09 15.72
CA TRP A 124 -13.05 -4.80 14.61
C TRP A 124 -14.52 -5.17 14.86
N ILE A 125 -14.75 -6.39 15.35
CA ILE A 125 -16.10 -6.84 15.75
C ILE A 125 -16.61 -5.93 16.85
N GLU A 126 -15.79 -5.68 17.87
CA GLU A 126 -16.14 -4.85 19.01
C GLU A 126 -16.47 -3.42 18.57
N HIS A 127 -15.70 -2.82 17.66
CA HIS A 127 -15.90 -1.48 17.10
C HIS A 127 -17.27 -1.36 16.42
N HIS A 128 -17.60 -2.30 15.53
CA HIS A 128 -18.86 -2.28 14.80
C HIS A 128 -20.06 -2.71 15.66
N MET A 129 -19.84 -3.55 16.67
CA MET A 129 -20.88 -4.09 17.53
C MET A 129 -21.10 -3.31 18.82
N ARG A 130 -20.21 -2.38 19.22
CA ARG A 130 -20.30 -1.64 20.48
C ARG A 130 -21.62 -0.90 20.60
N VAL A 131 -21.93 -0.05 19.61
CA VAL A 131 -23.16 0.75 19.60
C VAL A 131 -24.40 -0.14 19.41
N PRO A 132 -24.48 -1.02 18.40
CA PRO A 132 -25.59 -1.98 18.27
C PRO A 132 -25.90 -2.80 19.54
N ARG A 133 -24.86 -3.30 20.20
CA ARG A 133 -25.00 -4.11 21.43
C ARG A 133 -25.44 -3.26 22.62
N GLY A 134 -24.90 -2.05 22.75
CA GLY A 134 -25.33 -1.09 23.77
C GLY A 134 -26.80 -0.74 23.63
N VAL A 135 -27.22 -0.38 22.41
CA VAL A 135 -28.63 -0.11 22.10
C VAL A 135 -29.48 -1.33 22.40
N LEU A 136 -29.11 -2.52 21.91
CA LEU A 136 -29.88 -3.74 22.15
C LEU A 136 -30.00 -4.06 23.65
N ALA A 137 -28.92 -3.90 24.42
CA ALA A 137 -28.92 -4.13 25.86
C ALA A 137 -29.85 -3.15 26.58
N ASN A 138 -29.73 -1.85 26.29
CA ASN A 138 -30.61 -0.83 26.85
C ASN A 138 -32.08 -1.14 26.52
N ARG A 139 -32.37 -1.45 25.26
CA ARG A 139 -33.72 -1.72 24.79
C ARG A 139 -34.33 -3.00 25.36
N THR A 140 -33.55 -4.05 25.49
CA THR A 140 -33.99 -5.33 26.09
C THR A 140 -34.28 -5.16 27.58
N TRP A 141 -33.50 -4.33 28.28
CA TRP A 141 -33.67 -4.11 29.72
C TRP A 141 -34.78 -3.10 30.04
N ALA A 142 -34.77 -1.93 29.39
CA ALA A 142 -35.73 -0.85 29.64
C ALA A 142 -37.11 -1.12 29.01
N ASN A 143 -37.16 -1.95 27.97
CA ASN A 143 -38.38 -2.32 27.25
C ASN A 143 -39.15 -1.10 26.68
N ALA A 144 -38.43 -0.02 26.33
CA ALA A 144 -38.97 1.21 25.77
C ALA A 144 -37.94 1.92 24.88
N PRO A 145 -38.35 2.78 23.94
CA PRO A 145 -37.43 3.61 23.18
C PRO A 145 -36.59 4.57 23.99
N GLY A 146 -35.38 4.84 23.48
CA GLY A 146 -34.53 5.91 23.97
C GLY A 146 -35.25 7.25 23.81
N THR A 147 -35.10 8.11 24.81
CA THR A 147 -35.70 9.46 24.81
C THR A 147 -34.69 10.54 24.38
N ASP A 148 -33.42 10.16 24.31
CA ASP A 148 -32.23 10.90 23.91
C ASP A 148 -31.87 10.63 22.44
N SER A 149 -30.98 11.44 21.86
CA SER A 149 -30.48 11.18 20.52
C SER A 149 -29.51 9.99 20.51
N LEU A 150 -29.29 9.38 19.34
CA LEU A 150 -28.30 8.31 19.22
C LEU A 150 -26.87 8.82 19.52
N ASP A 151 -26.58 10.08 19.22
CA ASP A 151 -25.27 10.67 19.49
C ASP A 151 -25.04 10.91 20.97
N ASP A 152 -26.06 11.37 21.71
CA ASP A 152 -26.01 11.44 23.17
C ASP A 152 -25.77 10.04 23.77
N PHE A 153 -26.48 9.03 23.27
CA PHE A 153 -26.28 7.64 23.71
C PHE A 153 -24.85 7.11 23.40
N LYS A 154 -24.28 7.45 22.23
CA LYS A 154 -22.88 7.11 21.88
C LYS A 154 -21.90 7.79 22.83
N GLN A 155 -22.18 9.04 23.23
CA GLN A 155 -21.38 9.77 24.20
C GLN A 155 -21.45 9.10 25.57
N ASP A 156 -22.64 8.78 26.07
CA ASP A 156 -22.85 8.07 27.34
C ASP A 156 -22.11 6.73 27.35
N LEU A 157 -22.21 5.93 26.28
CA LEU A 157 -21.44 4.69 26.14
C LEU A 157 -19.94 4.93 26.23
N THR A 158 -19.44 6.03 25.68
CA THR A 158 -18.02 6.39 25.73
C THR A 158 -17.59 6.79 27.14
N GLU A 159 -18.42 7.54 27.86
CA GLU A 159 -18.19 7.93 29.25
C GLU A 159 -18.23 6.75 30.22
N ILE A 160 -19.10 5.76 29.99
CA ILE A 160 -19.14 4.49 30.74
C ILE A 160 -17.84 3.69 30.58
N GLY A 161 -17.23 3.76 29.40
CA GLY A 161 -15.98 3.08 29.08
C GLY A 161 -16.16 1.60 28.70
N ASP A 162 -15.04 0.86 28.73
CA ASP A 162 -15.01 -0.58 28.43
C ASP A 162 -15.33 -1.43 29.68
N PRO A 163 -15.71 -2.71 29.52
CA PRO A 163 -15.96 -3.59 30.65
C PRO A 163 -14.76 -3.68 31.60
N PRO A 164 -14.97 -3.76 32.93
CA PRO A 164 -13.87 -3.88 33.89
C PRO A 164 -12.92 -5.04 33.55
N GLY A 165 -11.62 -4.75 33.52
CA GLY A 165 -10.58 -5.73 33.21
C GLY A 165 -10.29 -5.92 31.71
N VAL A 166 -11.01 -5.24 30.82
CA VAL A 166 -10.60 -5.11 29.41
C VAL A 166 -9.45 -4.10 29.35
N VAL A 167 -8.30 -4.55 28.88
CA VAL A 167 -7.16 -3.69 28.56
C VAL A 167 -7.08 -3.63 27.05
N LYS A 168 -7.42 -2.47 26.48
CA LYS A 168 -7.16 -2.21 25.06
C LYS A 168 -5.64 -2.17 24.86
N PRO A 169 -5.11 -2.74 23.77
CA PRO A 169 -3.72 -2.50 23.41
C PRO A 169 -3.49 -0.99 23.36
N SER A 170 -2.53 -0.49 24.14
CA SER A 170 -2.11 0.89 24.01
C SER A 170 -1.33 1.03 22.72
N ARG A 171 -1.65 2.06 21.94
CA ARG A 171 -0.85 2.45 20.79
C ARG A 171 0.59 2.75 21.23
N GLU A 172 1.55 2.06 20.64
CA GLU A 172 2.98 2.34 20.82
C GLU A 172 3.47 3.17 19.63
N VAL A 173 4.22 4.25 19.89
CA VAL A 173 4.87 5.03 18.83
C VAL A 173 6.20 4.36 18.53
N ASP A 174 6.23 3.51 17.52
CA ASP A 174 7.37 2.66 17.19
C ASP A 174 7.84 2.80 15.72
N PHE A 175 7.24 3.71 14.94
CA PHE A 175 7.58 3.96 13.55
C PHE A 175 7.31 2.75 12.63
N ARG A 176 6.54 1.75 13.08
CA ARG A 176 6.21 0.56 12.30
C ARG A 176 4.89 0.76 11.54
N PRO A 177 4.82 0.33 10.27
CA PRO A 177 3.55 0.25 9.59
C PRO A 177 2.59 -0.69 10.32
N VAL A 178 1.30 -0.37 10.25
CA VAL A 178 0.21 -1.25 10.69
C VAL A 178 -0.35 -2.07 9.53
N HIS A 179 -0.24 -1.58 8.28
CA HIS A 179 -0.60 -2.33 7.08
C HIS A 179 0.40 -2.12 5.95
N TYR A 180 0.64 -3.16 5.15
CA TYR A 180 1.43 -3.07 3.92
C TYR A 180 0.87 -3.99 2.84
N TYR A 181 0.52 -3.40 1.70
CA TYR A 181 0.02 -4.07 0.51
C TYR A 181 0.97 -3.80 -0.65
N ASN A 182 1.71 -4.82 -1.05
CA ASN A 182 2.70 -4.73 -2.14
C ASN A 182 2.10 -4.90 -3.54
N PHE A 183 0.89 -5.44 -3.66
CA PHE A 183 0.21 -5.68 -4.94
C PHE A 183 0.92 -6.67 -5.92
N ASP A 184 1.97 -7.37 -5.49
CA ASP A 184 2.73 -8.32 -6.30
C ASP A 184 2.00 -9.65 -6.58
N GLU A 185 1.27 -10.16 -5.59
CA GLU A 185 0.70 -11.50 -5.64
C GLU A 185 -0.83 -11.47 -5.62
N ILE A 186 -1.39 -12.12 -6.64
CA ILE A 186 -2.81 -12.43 -6.72
C ILE A 186 -2.96 -13.96 -6.60
N SER A 187 -3.46 -14.44 -5.46
CA SER A 187 -3.96 -15.81 -5.42
C SER A 187 -5.27 -15.87 -6.22
N ARG A 188 -5.27 -16.64 -7.31
CA ARG A 188 -6.50 -16.93 -8.05
C ARG A 188 -7.38 -17.81 -7.17
N HIS A 189 -8.43 -17.23 -6.57
CA HIS A 189 -9.49 -18.04 -6.00
C HIS A 189 -10.28 -18.69 -7.15
N ASP A 190 -10.72 -19.94 -6.96
CA ASP A 190 -11.47 -20.67 -7.98
C ASP A 190 -12.74 -19.87 -8.35
N PRO A 191 -12.95 -19.48 -9.62
CA PRO A 191 -14.07 -18.64 -10.06
C PRO A 191 -15.47 -19.28 -9.85
N ARG A 192 -15.52 -20.47 -9.25
CA ARG A 192 -16.75 -21.18 -8.91
C ARG A 192 -17.34 -20.83 -7.54
N VAL A 193 -16.69 -19.98 -6.74
CA VAL A 193 -17.30 -19.46 -5.50
C VAL A 193 -18.17 -18.25 -5.86
N SER A 194 -19.35 -18.49 -6.43
CA SER A 194 -20.42 -17.48 -6.43
C SER A 194 -20.99 -17.40 -5.02
N SER A 195 -21.32 -16.21 -4.52
CA SER A 195 -22.15 -16.14 -3.32
C SER A 195 -23.43 -16.96 -3.57
N LYS A 196 -23.84 -17.80 -2.61
CA LYS A 196 -25.09 -18.58 -2.74
C LYS A 196 -26.34 -17.70 -2.90
N HIS A 197 -26.19 -16.40 -2.61
CA HIS A 197 -27.25 -15.41 -2.56
C HIS A 197 -27.31 -14.50 -3.80
N ASP A 198 -26.20 -14.29 -4.54
CA ASP A 198 -26.18 -13.60 -5.84
C ASP A 198 -25.18 -14.25 -6.83
N PRO A 199 -25.66 -14.78 -7.97
CA PRO A 199 -24.83 -15.37 -9.02
C PRO A 199 -24.00 -14.38 -9.87
N ARG A 200 -24.08 -13.06 -9.60
CA ARG A 200 -23.33 -11.97 -10.26
C ARG A 200 -22.09 -11.51 -9.48
N MET A 201 -21.98 -11.87 -8.19
CA MET A 201 -20.79 -11.59 -7.40
C MET A 201 -19.77 -12.70 -7.61
N LEU A 202 -18.64 -12.35 -8.21
CA LEU A 202 -17.48 -13.23 -8.31
C LEU A 202 -16.41 -12.76 -7.32
N PHE A 203 -15.99 -13.66 -6.45
CA PHE A 203 -14.82 -13.46 -5.60
C PHE A 203 -13.59 -13.89 -6.41
N GLY A 204 -12.67 -12.97 -6.63
CA GLY A 204 -11.53 -13.19 -7.52
C GLY A 204 -10.23 -13.46 -6.78
N HIS A 205 -9.72 -12.42 -6.13
CA HIS A 205 -8.31 -12.34 -5.71
C HIS A 205 -8.18 -11.91 -4.26
N VAL A 206 -7.19 -12.44 -3.55
CA VAL A 206 -6.83 -11.97 -2.22
C VAL A 206 -5.62 -11.05 -2.36
N MET A 207 -5.74 -9.85 -1.81
CA MET A 207 -4.67 -8.88 -1.68
C MET A 207 -4.03 -9.06 -0.30
N TYR A 208 -2.77 -9.47 -0.25
CA TYR A 208 -2.12 -9.79 1.00
C TYR A 208 -1.64 -8.53 1.73
N ASP A 209 -2.16 -8.31 2.94
CA ASP A 209 -1.49 -7.49 3.95
C ASP A 209 -0.27 -8.24 4.52
N ALA A 210 0.91 -7.71 4.24
CA ALA A 210 2.21 -8.23 4.61
C ALA A 210 2.57 -8.01 6.10
N ILE A 211 1.93 -7.04 6.78
CA ILE A 211 2.29 -6.64 8.14
C ILE A 211 1.13 -6.82 9.12
N GLY A 212 -0.05 -6.30 8.82
CA GLY A 212 -1.20 -6.30 9.74
C GLY A 212 -2.01 -7.60 9.72
N GLY A 213 -1.71 -8.52 8.80
CA GLY A 213 -2.46 -9.77 8.61
C GLY A 213 -3.91 -9.56 8.15
N GLN A 214 -4.32 -8.32 7.84
CA GLN A 214 -5.67 -7.95 7.40
C GLN A 214 -5.74 -7.87 5.88
N HIS A 215 -5.75 -9.04 5.24
CA HIS A 215 -5.78 -9.18 3.79
C HIS A 215 -7.08 -8.61 3.17
N GLY A 216 -6.96 -7.94 2.02
CA GLY A 216 -8.09 -7.46 1.24
C GLY A 216 -8.67 -8.54 0.32
N LEU A 217 -9.97 -8.46 0.06
CA LEU A 217 -10.67 -9.32 -0.90
C LEU A 217 -11.01 -8.50 -2.15
N ALA A 218 -10.33 -8.78 -3.25
CA ALA A 218 -10.67 -8.20 -4.55
C ALA A 218 -12.01 -8.75 -5.02
N LEU A 219 -12.89 -7.83 -5.39
CA LEU A 219 -14.24 -8.11 -5.83
C LEU A 219 -14.46 -7.51 -7.20
N GLU A 220 -15.06 -8.33 -8.05
CA GLU A 220 -15.60 -7.89 -9.32
C GLU A 220 -17.10 -8.22 -9.35
N ILE A 221 -17.93 -7.20 -9.54
CA ILE A 221 -19.36 -7.42 -9.79
C ILE A 221 -19.52 -7.64 -11.29
N VAL A 222 -19.67 -8.90 -11.69
CA VAL A 222 -19.81 -9.31 -13.09
C VAL A 222 -21.29 -9.40 -13.45
N TYR A 223 -21.77 -8.43 -14.23
CA TYR A 223 -23.17 -8.35 -14.66
C TYR A 223 -23.53 -9.34 -15.78
N ASP A 224 -22.56 -9.74 -16.61
CA ASP A 224 -22.69 -10.81 -17.61
C ASP A 224 -21.48 -11.77 -17.50
N ARG A 225 -21.74 -13.06 -17.22
CA ARG A 225 -20.70 -14.10 -17.10
C ARG A 225 -19.87 -14.30 -18.37
N LYS A 226 -20.19 -13.63 -19.48
CA LYS A 226 -19.44 -13.70 -20.74
C LYS A 226 -18.31 -12.67 -20.86
N ASP A 227 -18.28 -11.63 -20.03
CA ASP A 227 -17.26 -10.55 -20.03
C ASP A 227 -16.27 -10.69 -18.86
N VAL A 228 -15.76 -11.89 -18.62
CA VAL A 228 -14.76 -12.17 -17.56
C VAL A 228 -13.36 -11.65 -17.88
N SER A 229 -13.24 -10.64 -18.76
CA SER A 229 -11.99 -10.04 -19.24
C SER A 229 -11.55 -8.79 -18.47
N SER A 230 -12.35 -8.32 -17.51
CA SER A 230 -12.13 -7.07 -16.76
C SER A 230 -11.77 -7.30 -15.29
N TRP A 231 -10.95 -8.30 -14.97
CA TRP A 231 -10.39 -8.36 -13.63
C TRP A 231 -9.48 -7.15 -13.42
N ALA A 232 -9.43 -6.64 -12.18
CA ALA A 232 -8.24 -5.90 -11.79
C ALA A 232 -7.05 -6.84 -12.04
N SER A 233 -6.07 -6.40 -12.82
CA SER A 233 -5.01 -7.26 -13.33
C SER A 233 -3.66 -6.85 -12.78
N LEU A 234 -2.75 -7.80 -12.64
CA LEU A 234 -1.34 -7.46 -12.43
C LEU A 234 -0.82 -6.74 -13.68
N ALA A 235 -0.18 -5.59 -13.49
CA ALA A 235 0.61 -4.87 -14.47
C ALA A 235 2.02 -4.63 -13.92
N ASP A 236 2.97 -4.20 -14.76
CA ASP A 236 4.30 -3.83 -14.29
C ASP A 236 4.18 -2.63 -13.32
N GLY A 237 4.54 -2.85 -12.06
CA GLY A 237 4.51 -1.86 -10.99
C GLY A 237 5.77 -1.00 -10.93
N VAL A 238 5.84 -0.15 -9.91
CA VAL A 238 7.08 0.56 -9.54
C VAL A 238 8.07 -0.42 -8.90
N LEU A 239 7.57 -1.35 -8.09
CA LEU A 239 8.32 -2.48 -7.54
C LEU A 239 7.53 -3.77 -7.80
N GLY A 240 7.98 -4.60 -8.72
CA GLY A 240 7.30 -5.85 -9.04
C GLY A 240 5.98 -5.64 -9.79
N GLY A 241 4.87 -6.12 -9.22
CA GLY A 241 3.53 -6.06 -9.81
C GLY A 241 2.68 -4.94 -9.21
N SER A 242 1.78 -4.38 -10.01
CA SER A 242 0.78 -3.40 -9.56
C SER A 242 -0.64 -3.91 -9.77
N PHE A 243 -1.59 -3.37 -9.01
CA PHE A 243 -3.00 -3.67 -9.19
C PHE A 243 -3.66 -2.62 -10.07
N LYS A 244 -4.11 -3.04 -11.25
CA LYS A 244 -4.73 -2.18 -12.24
C LYS A 244 -6.26 -2.12 -12.09
N PHE A 245 -6.81 -0.93 -11.93
CA PHE A 245 -8.24 -0.64 -11.92
C PHE A 245 -8.63 0.15 -13.19
N GLU A 246 -9.47 -0.43 -14.04
CA GLU A 246 -9.90 0.11 -15.35
C GLU A 246 -11.42 0.05 -15.58
N GLY A 247 -12.16 -0.56 -14.65
CA GLY A 247 -13.59 -0.77 -14.76
C GLY A 247 -14.36 -0.07 -13.65
N THR A 248 -15.58 0.37 -13.96
CA THR A 248 -16.45 1.02 -12.97
C THR A 248 -16.90 0.07 -11.86
N ASN A 249 -16.80 -1.25 -12.04
CA ASN A 249 -17.29 -2.26 -11.10
C ASN A 249 -16.18 -3.02 -10.36
N GLN A 250 -14.96 -2.48 -10.35
CA GLN A 250 -13.79 -3.10 -9.73
C GLN A 250 -13.48 -2.44 -8.38
N GLY A 251 -13.11 -3.24 -7.39
CA GLY A 251 -12.63 -2.72 -6.11
C GLY A 251 -12.05 -3.82 -5.22
N VAL A 252 -11.36 -3.40 -4.17
CA VAL A 252 -10.88 -4.30 -3.11
C VAL A 252 -11.63 -3.96 -1.84
N GLN A 253 -12.18 -4.98 -1.18
CA GLN A 253 -12.74 -4.83 0.14
C GLN A 253 -11.69 -5.14 1.19
N LEU A 254 -11.35 -4.13 1.99
CA LEU A 254 -10.44 -4.27 3.13
C LEU A 254 -11.23 -4.46 4.43
N TRP A 255 -12.45 -3.93 4.47
CA TRP A 255 -13.39 -3.96 5.59
C TRP A 255 -12.91 -3.33 6.89
N GLN A 256 -11.73 -2.72 6.96
CA GLN A 256 -11.19 -2.21 8.21
C GLN A 256 -11.99 -1.01 8.74
N ALA A 257 -11.87 -0.80 10.05
CA ALA A 257 -12.40 0.41 10.67
C ALA A 257 -11.62 1.65 10.17
N GLU A 258 -12.27 2.80 10.23
CA GLU A 258 -11.59 4.06 9.95
C GLU A 258 -10.49 4.30 11.00
N LEU A 259 -9.29 4.67 10.54
CA LEU A 259 -8.17 4.97 11.42
C LEU A 259 -8.23 6.46 11.79
N SER A 260 -8.48 6.75 13.07
CA SER A 260 -8.50 8.13 13.57
C SER A 260 -7.10 8.72 13.56
N ALA A 261 -7.00 10.04 13.32
CA ALA A 261 -5.72 10.73 13.41
C ALA A 261 -5.07 10.55 14.80
N PRO A 262 -3.73 10.50 14.88
CA PRO A 262 -2.79 10.66 13.78
C PRO A 262 -2.62 9.40 12.91
N TRP A 263 -2.31 9.57 11.63
CA TRP A 263 -2.00 8.47 10.70
C TRP A 263 -1.18 8.97 9.52
N THR A 264 -0.50 8.04 8.84
CA THR A 264 0.16 8.28 7.55
C THR A 264 -0.26 7.19 6.57
N LEU A 265 -0.67 7.59 5.37
CA LEU A 265 -0.86 6.72 4.21
C LEU A 265 0.24 7.03 3.20
N SER A 266 0.89 6.01 2.66
CA SER A 266 1.73 6.15 1.47
C SER A 266 1.37 5.12 0.41
N VAL A 267 1.38 5.50 -0.86
CA VAL A 267 1.04 4.61 -1.97
C VAL A 267 1.54 5.16 -3.31
N TRP A 268 1.93 4.28 -4.23
CA TRP A 268 2.12 4.63 -5.63
C TRP A 268 0.82 4.59 -6.38
N VAL A 269 0.57 5.65 -7.14
CA VAL A 269 -0.64 5.79 -7.95
C VAL A 269 -0.25 6.23 -9.35
N LYS A 270 -0.73 5.50 -10.35
CA LYS A 270 -0.71 5.92 -11.74
C LYS A 270 -2.13 6.02 -12.26
N ARG A 271 -2.63 7.25 -12.34
CA ARG A 271 -3.99 7.53 -12.81
C ARG A 271 -4.09 7.26 -14.31
N THR A 272 -4.93 6.33 -14.74
CA THR A 272 -5.05 5.91 -16.15
C THR A 272 -6.22 6.55 -16.90
N GLY A 273 -7.19 7.13 -16.17
CA GLY A 273 -8.34 7.83 -16.73
C GLY A 273 -8.75 9.06 -15.94
N ASN A 274 -9.54 9.95 -16.57
CA ASN A 274 -10.26 10.99 -15.83
C ASN A 274 -11.66 10.47 -15.51
N TYR A 275 -11.96 10.27 -14.24
CA TYR A 275 -13.25 9.82 -13.78
C TYR A 275 -13.69 10.67 -12.60
N ALA A 276 -14.94 11.15 -12.64
CA ALA A 276 -15.50 11.89 -11.52
C ALA A 276 -15.57 10.97 -10.30
N ASP A 277 -15.18 11.49 -9.14
CA ASP A 277 -15.27 10.78 -7.85
C ASP A 277 -14.48 9.46 -7.79
N ALA A 278 -13.34 9.39 -8.51
CA ALA A 278 -12.43 8.26 -8.51
C ALA A 278 -11.89 7.98 -7.09
N THR A 279 -12.55 7.07 -6.38
CA THR A 279 -12.30 6.81 -4.95
C THR A 279 -11.09 5.90 -4.80
N LEU A 280 -10.01 6.40 -4.19
CA LEU A 280 -8.85 5.60 -3.83
C LEU A 280 -9.18 4.72 -2.62
N LEU A 281 -9.65 5.34 -1.53
CA LEU A 281 -10.06 4.66 -0.31
C LEU A 281 -11.43 5.15 0.12
N GLY A 282 -12.31 4.23 0.52
CA GLY A 282 -13.69 4.53 0.91
C GLY A 282 -14.08 3.87 2.22
N SER A 283 -14.88 4.59 3.00
CA SER A 283 -15.63 4.12 4.16
C SER A 283 -17.10 4.56 4.01
N LEU A 284 -17.93 4.33 5.03
CA LEU A 284 -19.32 4.81 4.98
C LEU A 284 -19.39 6.34 5.01
N LYS A 285 -18.57 6.98 5.86
CA LYS A 285 -18.65 8.41 6.14
C LYS A 285 -17.63 9.23 5.38
N HIS A 286 -16.53 8.63 4.93
CA HIS A 286 -15.41 9.33 4.33
C HIS A 286 -14.94 8.62 3.07
N SER A 287 -14.49 9.40 2.09
CA SER A 287 -13.74 8.88 0.96
C SER A 287 -12.54 9.76 0.65
N LEU A 288 -11.41 9.12 0.39
CA LEU A 288 -10.23 9.73 -0.21
C LEU A 288 -10.30 9.49 -1.72
N ARG A 289 -10.36 10.57 -2.49
CA ARG A 289 -10.58 10.54 -3.95
C ARG A 289 -9.34 11.05 -4.69
N LEU A 290 -8.95 10.34 -5.75
CA LEU A 290 -7.93 10.80 -6.71
C LEU A 290 -8.42 11.98 -7.55
N GLN A 291 -9.74 12.04 -7.74
CA GLN A 291 -10.43 13.10 -8.45
C GLN A 291 -11.82 13.27 -7.84
N GLN A 292 -12.17 14.49 -7.42
CA GLN A 292 -13.49 14.82 -6.87
C GLN A 292 -14.51 15.09 -7.99
N GLY A 293 -15.80 15.02 -7.70
CA GLY A 293 -16.86 15.13 -8.72
C GLY A 293 -16.99 16.55 -9.27
N ASN A 294 -16.74 17.55 -8.44
CA ASN A 294 -16.74 18.98 -8.79
C ASN A 294 -15.35 19.51 -9.16
N SER A 295 -14.29 18.69 -9.11
CA SER A 295 -12.90 19.14 -9.23
C SER A 295 -11.98 18.05 -9.76
N THR A 296 -10.99 18.38 -10.59
CA THR A 296 -9.98 17.41 -11.02
C THR A 296 -8.91 17.09 -9.97
N ASN A 297 -9.05 17.66 -8.77
CA ASN A 297 -8.04 17.55 -7.71
C ASN A 297 -8.32 16.37 -6.80
N MET A 298 -7.26 15.91 -6.15
CA MET A 298 -7.34 14.98 -5.03
C MET A 298 -7.97 15.65 -3.81
N GLY A 299 -8.65 14.86 -2.99
CA GLY A 299 -9.27 15.36 -1.77
C GLY A 299 -10.04 14.32 -0.97
N PHE A 300 -10.57 14.76 0.16
CA PHE A 300 -11.49 13.99 1.00
C PHE A 300 -12.93 14.44 0.78
N SER A 301 -13.87 13.52 0.89
CA SER A 301 -15.30 13.81 0.89
C SER A 301 -15.94 13.20 2.14
N LEU A 302 -16.71 14.00 2.87
CA LEU A 302 -17.54 13.58 3.99
C LEU A 302 -18.97 13.35 3.50
N HIS A 303 -19.57 12.23 3.93
CA HIS A 303 -20.93 11.78 3.59
C HIS A 303 -21.86 11.91 4.82
N PRO A 304 -22.35 13.11 5.15
CA PRO A 304 -23.24 13.32 6.29
C PRO A 304 -24.58 12.61 6.04
N GLY A 305 -24.80 11.48 6.73
CA GLY A 305 -26.02 10.67 6.61
C GLY A 305 -25.78 9.20 6.30
N ALA A 306 -24.55 8.81 5.94
CA ALA A 306 -24.22 7.43 5.58
C ALA A 306 -23.96 6.50 6.78
N GLU A 307 -24.49 6.79 7.98
CA GLU A 307 -24.22 6.01 9.20
C GLU A 307 -24.65 4.53 9.08
N PHE A 308 -25.64 4.22 8.24
CA PHE A 308 -26.17 2.85 8.13
C PHE A 308 -26.40 2.46 6.67
N ALA A 309 -25.61 1.50 6.19
CA ALA A 309 -25.85 0.81 4.94
C ALA A 309 -27.06 -0.13 5.08
N TYR A 310 -28.27 0.41 5.06
CA TYR A 310 -29.47 -0.34 4.73
C TYR A 310 -30.31 0.43 3.74
N CYS A 311 -30.01 0.25 2.45
CA CYS A 311 -30.94 0.67 1.41
C CYS A 311 -31.01 -0.34 0.29
N PHE A 312 -31.74 -1.42 0.57
CA PHE A 312 -32.22 -2.30 -0.49
C PHE A 312 -33.28 -1.64 -1.40
N ARG A 313 -33.70 -0.38 -1.16
CA ARG A 313 -34.65 0.33 -2.05
C ARG A 313 -34.78 1.85 -1.92
N THR A 314 -34.36 2.51 -0.83
CA THR A 314 -34.69 3.94 -0.58
C THR A 314 -33.55 4.94 -0.79
N CYS A 315 -32.28 4.55 -0.65
CA CYS A 315 -31.12 5.41 -0.96
C CYS A 315 -30.75 5.37 -2.45
N GLY A 316 -31.68 4.91 -3.28
CA GLY A 316 -31.53 4.91 -4.73
C GLY A 316 -31.76 6.29 -5.35
N ASP A 317 -31.94 7.33 -4.54
CA ASP A 317 -31.92 8.70 -5.03
C ASP A 317 -30.53 9.30 -4.82
N PRO A 318 -29.74 9.52 -5.89
CA PRO A 318 -28.52 10.32 -5.85
C PRO A 318 -28.71 11.70 -5.19
N SER A 319 -29.95 12.17 -5.00
CA SER A 319 -30.25 13.42 -4.29
C SER A 319 -29.89 13.42 -2.81
N ASP A 320 -29.80 12.26 -2.13
CA ASP A 320 -29.41 12.20 -0.71
C ASP A 320 -27.92 12.58 -0.50
N TYR A 321 -27.10 12.49 -1.55
CA TYR A 321 -25.68 12.87 -1.56
C TYR A 321 -25.43 14.32 -2.04
N SER A 322 -26.48 15.11 -2.21
CA SER A 322 -26.35 16.54 -2.52
C SER A 322 -25.74 17.39 -1.39
N GLN A 323 -25.30 16.75 -0.29
CA GLN A 323 -24.73 17.36 0.92
C GLN A 323 -23.29 16.91 1.21
N ASP A 324 -22.62 16.22 0.28
CA ASP A 324 -21.21 15.87 0.45
C ASP A 324 -20.38 17.12 0.74
N THR A 325 -19.54 17.04 1.77
CA THR A 325 -18.57 18.11 2.06
C THR A 325 -17.21 17.68 1.52
N ASP A 326 -16.80 18.34 0.44
CA ASP A 326 -15.52 18.10 -0.22
C ASP A 326 -14.42 19.00 0.32
N TYR A 327 -13.30 18.40 0.68
CA TYR A 327 -12.04 19.04 1.03
C TYR A 327 -11.01 18.72 -0.04
N SER A 328 -10.30 19.72 -0.57
CA SER A 328 -9.35 19.52 -1.67
C SER A 328 -7.92 19.90 -1.26
N PHE A 329 -6.95 19.09 -1.68
CA PHE A 329 -5.53 19.41 -1.55
C PHE A 329 -5.04 20.40 -2.62
N GLY A 330 -5.89 20.78 -3.58
CA GLY A 330 -5.49 21.63 -4.71
C GLY A 330 -4.50 20.97 -5.68
N TYR A 331 -4.18 19.69 -5.50
CA TYR A 331 -3.25 18.93 -6.33
C TYR A 331 -4.00 18.03 -7.30
N ARG A 332 -3.60 18.06 -8.58
CA ARG A 332 -4.11 17.17 -9.63
C ARG A 332 -3.03 16.16 -9.98
N LEU A 333 -3.35 14.87 -9.82
CA LEU A 333 -2.48 13.80 -10.28
C LEU A 333 -2.30 13.85 -11.82
N PRO A 334 -1.08 13.75 -12.36
CA PRO A 334 -0.86 13.58 -13.79
C PRO A 334 -1.49 12.27 -14.29
N LEU A 335 -1.73 12.20 -15.60
CA LEU A 335 -2.30 11.02 -16.25
C LEU A 335 -1.17 10.14 -16.76
N ASN A 336 -1.27 8.83 -16.57
CA ASN A 336 -0.33 7.79 -17.02
C ASN A 336 1.09 7.91 -16.46
N GLU A 337 1.26 8.64 -15.36
CA GLU A 337 2.53 8.79 -14.66
C GLU A 337 2.40 8.24 -13.25
N TRP A 338 3.40 7.45 -12.83
CA TRP A 338 3.52 7.00 -11.45
C TRP A 338 3.87 8.17 -10.53
N VAL A 339 3.05 8.39 -9.50
CA VAL A 339 3.29 9.37 -8.45
C VAL A 339 3.20 8.67 -7.11
N HIS A 340 4.24 8.85 -6.30
CA HIS A 340 4.19 8.45 -4.90
C HIS A 340 3.41 9.51 -4.14
N ILE A 341 2.26 9.17 -3.59
CA ILE A 341 1.53 10.07 -2.70
C ILE A 341 1.74 9.62 -1.27
N THR A 342 2.01 10.58 -0.39
CA THR A 342 2.02 10.37 1.05
C THR A 342 1.08 11.39 1.68
N ILE A 343 0.11 10.92 2.44
CA ILE A 343 -0.88 11.76 3.13
C ILE A 343 -0.68 11.55 4.62
N VAL A 344 -0.50 12.65 5.33
CA VAL A 344 -0.23 12.64 6.77
C VAL A 344 -1.30 13.44 7.46
N SER A 345 -1.92 12.88 8.48
CA SER A 345 -2.91 13.55 9.30
C SER A 345 -2.47 13.57 10.74
N ASP A 346 -2.35 14.75 11.32
CA ASP A 346 -2.21 14.96 12.76
C ASP A 346 -3.54 15.46 13.35
N THR A 347 -3.55 16.01 14.57
CA THR A 347 -4.79 16.51 15.20
C THR A 347 -5.32 17.79 14.56
N ASP A 348 -4.47 18.51 13.83
CA ASP A 348 -4.72 19.89 13.38
C ASP A 348 -4.90 19.96 11.86
N SER A 349 -4.12 19.18 11.11
CA SER A 349 -4.05 19.21 9.66
C SER A 349 -3.89 17.83 9.02
N THR A 350 -4.44 17.68 7.81
CA THR A 350 -4.10 16.60 6.89
C THR A 350 -3.41 17.22 5.67
N ASP A 351 -2.21 16.75 5.39
CA ASP A 351 -1.33 17.27 4.34
C ASP A 351 -1.02 16.20 3.30
N LEU A 352 -0.95 16.62 2.03
CA LEU A 352 -0.53 15.77 0.91
C LEU A 352 0.91 16.10 0.52
N TYR A 353 1.72 15.06 0.36
CA TYR A 353 3.02 15.10 -0.30
C TYR A 353 2.88 14.31 -1.60
N ALA A 354 3.24 14.95 -2.71
CA ALA A 354 3.41 14.24 -3.96
C ALA A 354 4.91 14.12 -4.17
N ASN A 355 5.40 12.90 -4.35
CA ASN A 355 6.77 12.63 -4.72
C ASN A 355 7.80 13.15 -3.68
N GLY A 356 7.41 13.09 -2.41
CA GLY A 356 8.19 13.64 -1.29
C GLY A 356 8.08 15.16 -1.13
N VAL A 357 7.37 15.86 -2.03
CA VAL A 357 7.21 17.31 -1.97
C VAL A 357 5.84 17.66 -1.42
N LYS A 358 5.80 18.44 -0.33
CA LYS A 358 4.56 18.93 0.28
C LYS A 358 3.76 19.78 -0.71
N GLN A 359 2.47 19.51 -0.83
CA GLN A 359 1.54 20.27 -1.65
C GLN A 359 0.95 21.43 -0.84
N GLN A 360 0.52 22.49 -1.55
CA GLN A 360 0.11 23.74 -0.89
C GLN A 360 -1.24 23.64 -0.15
N GLY A 361 -2.13 22.72 -0.56
CA GLY A 361 -3.41 22.54 0.10
C GLY A 361 -3.29 21.65 1.34
N SER A 362 -3.89 22.12 2.43
CA SER A 362 -4.06 21.39 3.69
C SER A 362 -5.54 21.37 4.04
N ILE A 363 -5.98 20.29 4.68
CA ILE A 363 -7.39 20.08 5.07
C ILE A 363 -7.45 19.77 6.58
N PRO A 364 -8.64 19.69 7.22
CA PRO A 364 -8.74 19.44 8.66
C PRO A 364 -8.12 18.10 9.11
N GLY A 365 -7.24 18.11 10.11
CA GLY A 365 -6.50 16.92 10.57
C GLY A 365 -7.32 15.85 11.29
N ASN A 366 -8.51 16.20 11.79
CA ASN A 366 -9.39 15.25 12.46
C ASN A 366 -10.15 14.31 11.49
N LEU A 367 -9.85 14.35 10.19
CA LEU A 367 -10.42 13.43 9.22
C LEU A 367 -9.79 12.03 9.39
N PRO A 368 -10.60 10.98 9.61
CA PRO A 368 -10.07 9.64 9.73
C PRO A 368 -9.73 9.05 8.35
N LEU A 369 -8.74 8.17 8.28
CA LEU A 369 -8.38 7.45 7.07
C LEU A 369 -9.44 6.38 6.77
N PRO A 370 -10.17 6.46 5.63
CA PRO A 370 -11.09 5.41 5.24
C PRO A 370 -10.33 4.14 4.87
N LEU A 371 -10.64 3.00 5.48
CA LEU A 371 -9.98 1.72 5.22
C LEU A 371 -10.96 0.57 4.94
N ARG A 372 -12.19 0.87 4.54
CA ARG A 372 -13.19 -0.17 4.25
C ARG A 372 -13.04 -0.78 2.85
N GLY A 373 -12.49 -0.04 1.90
CA GLY A 373 -12.14 -0.59 0.59
C GLY A 373 -11.44 0.38 -0.34
N ILE A 374 -10.85 -0.17 -1.40
CA ILE A 374 -10.19 0.52 -2.51
C ILE A 374 -11.11 0.51 -3.72
N GLY A 375 -11.20 1.63 -4.44
CA GLY A 375 -11.99 1.72 -5.68
C GLY A 375 -13.51 1.58 -5.49
N LYS A 376 -13.99 1.66 -4.24
CA LYS A 376 -15.40 1.41 -3.90
C LYS A 376 -15.90 2.37 -2.82
N HIS A 377 -17.10 2.91 -3.00
CA HIS A 377 -17.92 3.43 -1.90
C HIS A 377 -18.69 2.27 -1.24
N PRO A 378 -18.45 1.95 0.05
CA PRO A 378 -18.93 0.73 0.68
C PRO A 378 -20.43 0.70 1.02
N GLY A 379 -21.22 1.71 0.66
CA GLY A 379 -22.67 1.76 0.93
C GLY A 379 -23.59 1.26 -0.19
N TYR A 380 -23.09 1.05 -1.42
CA TYR A 380 -23.96 0.80 -2.57
C TYR A 380 -24.28 -0.68 -2.79
N TRP A 381 -25.52 -1.05 -2.47
CA TRP A 381 -26.25 -2.11 -3.14
C TRP A 381 -27.40 -1.48 -3.93
N SER A 382 -27.35 -1.53 -5.25
CA SER A 382 -28.58 -1.52 -6.02
C SER A 382 -28.47 -2.53 -7.16
N ALA A 383 -29.44 -3.42 -7.23
CA ALA A 383 -29.65 -4.29 -8.38
C ALA A 383 -30.18 -3.51 -9.61
N ASP A 384 -30.25 -2.18 -9.53
CA ASP A 384 -30.67 -1.28 -10.59
C ASP A 384 -29.42 -0.63 -11.20
N ALA A 385 -29.27 -0.75 -12.52
CA ALA A 385 -28.09 -0.34 -13.29
C ALA A 385 -27.91 1.19 -13.40
N ARG A 386 -28.39 1.96 -12.42
CA ARG A 386 -28.60 3.42 -12.52
C ARG A 386 -27.89 4.27 -11.47
N ALA A 387 -27.27 3.67 -10.45
CA ALA A 387 -26.32 4.39 -9.60
C ALA A 387 -24.90 4.20 -10.17
N PRO A 388 -24.23 5.24 -10.68
CA PRO A 388 -22.90 5.10 -11.26
C PRO A 388 -21.93 4.67 -10.18
N PHE A 389 -21.38 3.48 -10.34
CA PHE A 389 -20.22 3.04 -9.59
C PHE A 389 -19.08 4.04 -9.84
N VAL A 390 -18.50 4.53 -8.76
CA VAL A 390 -17.37 5.45 -8.79
C VAL A 390 -16.09 4.65 -8.95
N GLY A 391 -15.88 4.17 -10.17
CA GLY A 391 -14.72 3.36 -10.54
C GLY A 391 -13.41 4.08 -10.32
N LEU A 392 -12.41 3.33 -9.85
CA LEU A 392 -11.03 3.76 -9.86
C LEU A 392 -10.44 3.47 -11.26
N HIS A 393 -9.92 4.50 -11.92
CA HIS A 393 -9.15 4.38 -13.16
C HIS A 393 -7.69 4.69 -12.86
N ALA A 394 -7.01 3.74 -12.22
CA ALA A 394 -5.63 3.87 -11.79
C ALA A 394 -4.95 2.51 -11.60
N GLU A 395 -3.63 2.49 -11.71
CA GLU A 395 -2.77 1.41 -11.22
C GLU A 395 -2.25 1.81 -9.84
N LEU A 396 -2.26 0.88 -8.88
CA LEU A 396 -1.77 1.07 -7.51
C LEU A 396 -0.63 0.12 -7.20
N ASP A 397 0.35 0.60 -6.44
CA ASP A 397 1.50 -0.20 -6.00
C ASP A 397 1.99 0.28 -4.60
N GLU A 398 2.61 -0.61 -3.83
CA GLU A 398 3.27 -0.34 -2.54
C GLU A 398 2.45 0.57 -1.58
N MET A 399 1.25 0.14 -1.17
CA MET A 399 0.41 0.89 -0.21
C MET A 399 0.78 0.53 1.22
N VAL A 400 1.20 1.51 2.00
CA VAL A 400 1.63 1.35 3.38
C VAL A 400 0.86 2.31 4.28
N VAL A 401 0.45 1.84 5.45
CA VAL A 401 -0.28 2.63 6.45
C VAL A 401 0.45 2.58 7.77
N TRP A 402 0.65 3.75 8.39
CA TRP A 402 1.08 3.91 9.78
C TRP A 402 -0.06 4.51 10.57
N ASP A 403 -0.19 4.11 11.82
CA ASP A 403 -1.07 4.77 12.77
C ASP A 403 -0.40 5.99 13.41
N GLU A 404 0.64 6.57 12.79
CA GLU A 404 1.38 7.74 13.27
C GLU A 404 1.76 8.70 12.14
N VAL A 405 2.22 9.89 12.54
CA VAL A 405 2.68 10.95 11.63
C VAL A 405 4.15 10.72 11.32
N LEU A 406 4.47 10.46 10.05
CA LEU A 406 5.86 10.44 9.59
C LEU A 406 6.41 11.86 9.51
N SER A 407 7.70 12.02 9.83
CA SER A 407 8.38 13.31 9.67
C SER A 407 8.56 13.65 8.18
N GLU A 408 8.68 14.93 7.84
CA GLU A 408 8.95 15.33 6.44
C GLU A 408 10.22 14.65 5.89
N GLN A 409 11.23 14.46 6.72
CA GLN A 409 12.44 13.72 6.36
C GLN A 409 12.14 12.25 6.02
N ASP A 410 11.28 11.58 6.81
CA ASP A 410 10.88 10.19 6.56
C ASP A 410 10.02 10.05 5.30
N ILE A 411 9.09 10.98 5.09
CA ILE A 411 8.26 11.02 3.88
C ILE A 411 9.14 11.19 2.65
N VAL A 412 10.10 12.12 2.73
CA VAL A 412 11.08 12.35 1.67
C VAL A 412 11.97 11.11 1.49
N ALA A 413 12.49 10.51 2.54
CA ALA A 413 13.33 9.30 2.49
C ALA A 413 12.59 8.11 1.89
N GLN A 414 11.32 7.93 2.25
CA GLN A 414 10.47 6.88 1.70
C GLN A 414 10.13 7.15 0.23
N ALA A 415 9.71 8.37 -0.10
CA ALA A 415 9.53 8.77 -1.49
C ALA A 415 10.83 8.59 -2.28
N ARG A 416 12.01 8.80 -1.68
CA ARG A 416 13.34 8.57 -2.28
C ARG A 416 13.67 7.08 -2.46
N PHE A 417 13.36 6.24 -1.47
CA PHE A 417 13.54 4.78 -1.52
C PHE A 417 12.75 4.17 -2.68
N TYR A 418 11.51 4.62 -2.86
CA TYR A 418 10.68 4.17 -3.97
C TYR A 418 10.90 4.92 -5.29
N ARG A 419 11.39 6.17 -5.26
CA ARG A 419 11.75 6.96 -6.46
C ARG A 419 13.15 6.67 -6.95
N VAL A 420 13.71 5.53 -6.62
CA VAL A 420 14.59 4.88 -7.59
C VAL A 420 13.63 4.15 -8.54
N PRO A 421 13.16 4.73 -9.67
CA PRO A 421 12.43 3.99 -10.72
C PRO A 421 13.30 2.91 -11.38
N TYR A 422 14.30 2.40 -10.68
CA TYR A 422 15.43 1.70 -11.25
C TYR A 422 15.75 0.38 -10.56
N ALA A 423 14.87 -0.18 -9.74
CA ALA A 423 14.97 -1.62 -9.49
C ALA A 423 14.85 -2.39 -10.82
N GLY A 424 14.07 -1.87 -11.80
CA GLY A 424 13.89 -2.44 -13.14
C GLY A 424 14.87 -1.99 -14.24
N ASP A 425 15.60 -0.88 -14.05
CA ASP A 425 16.44 -0.25 -15.10
C ASP A 425 17.92 -0.02 -14.70
N ARG A 426 18.29 -0.12 -13.40
CA ARG A 426 19.68 0.03 -12.93
C ARG A 426 20.41 -1.29 -13.08
N VAL A 427 21.24 -1.38 -14.11
CA VAL A 427 21.94 -2.62 -14.45
C VAL A 427 23.00 -2.99 -13.40
N HIS A 428 23.70 -1.99 -12.85
CA HIS A 428 24.69 -2.18 -11.79
C HIS A 428 24.57 -1.09 -10.70
N ASP A 429 24.76 -1.50 -9.44
CA ASP A 429 24.86 -0.63 -8.29
C ASP A 429 25.87 -1.19 -7.29
N TRP A 430 27.03 -0.51 -7.16
CA TRP A 430 28.07 -0.86 -6.22
C TRP A 430 28.15 0.21 -5.13
N GLY A 431 27.52 -0.07 -3.98
CA GLY A 431 27.70 0.67 -2.73
C GLY A 431 28.80 0.05 -1.86
N PHE A 432 29.64 0.86 -1.22
CA PHE A 432 30.79 0.35 -0.45
C PHE A 432 30.54 0.21 1.05
N GLY A 433 29.27 0.25 1.48
CA GLY A 433 28.86 -0.04 2.85
C GLY A 433 29.20 -1.46 3.33
N GLN A 434 29.28 -2.44 2.42
CA GLN A 434 29.45 -3.87 2.71
C GLN A 434 30.53 -4.57 1.86
N VAL A 435 31.72 -3.99 1.72
CA VAL A 435 32.85 -4.71 1.09
C VAL A 435 33.36 -5.79 2.05
N SER A 436 33.29 -7.06 1.64
CA SER A 436 33.82 -8.21 2.38
C SER A 436 34.77 -9.01 1.51
N GLY A 437 35.92 -9.43 2.07
CA GLY A 437 36.88 -10.27 1.35
C GLY A 437 37.50 -9.66 0.08
N GLY A 438 37.44 -8.33 -0.10
CA GLY A 438 37.95 -7.65 -1.30
C GLY A 438 37.00 -7.69 -2.50
N VAL A 439 35.70 -7.92 -2.28
CA VAL A 439 34.67 -7.89 -3.31
C VAL A 439 33.60 -6.86 -2.93
N ALA A 440 33.26 -5.97 -3.87
CA ALA A 440 32.12 -5.08 -3.78
C ALA A 440 30.89 -5.77 -4.40
N VAL A 441 29.80 -5.84 -3.64
CA VAL A 441 28.55 -6.47 -4.07
C VAL A 441 27.82 -5.55 -5.03
N ASP A 442 27.32 -6.12 -6.13
CA ASP A 442 26.40 -5.44 -7.03
C ASP A 442 24.96 -5.71 -6.61
N VAL A 443 24.23 -4.65 -6.24
CA VAL A 443 22.81 -4.72 -5.91
C VAL A 443 21.91 -4.29 -7.09
N GLY A 444 22.49 -3.98 -8.26
CA GLY A 444 21.77 -3.77 -9.52
C GLY A 444 21.12 -5.03 -10.09
N LEU A 445 20.48 -4.93 -11.25
CA LEU A 445 19.76 -6.04 -11.89
C LEU A 445 20.63 -7.24 -12.21
N LEU A 446 21.85 -7.00 -12.69
CA LEU A 446 22.71 -8.06 -13.21
C LEU A 446 23.48 -8.80 -12.10
N LYS A 447 23.55 -8.22 -10.88
CA LYS A 447 24.18 -8.81 -9.70
C LYS A 447 25.62 -9.27 -9.96
N GLN A 448 26.37 -8.49 -10.75
CA GLN A 448 27.75 -8.80 -11.12
C GLN A 448 28.75 -8.10 -10.18
N PRO A 449 29.35 -8.83 -9.23
CA PRO A 449 30.22 -8.22 -8.24
C PRO A 449 31.50 -7.65 -8.87
N ALA A 450 32.09 -6.66 -8.20
CA ALA A 450 33.35 -6.06 -8.60
C ALA A 450 34.48 -6.50 -7.64
N VAL A 451 35.60 -6.98 -8.18
CA VAL A 451 36.77 -7.38 -7.39
C VAL A 451 37.66 -6.17 -7.14
N VAL A 452 37.90 -5.86 -5.87
CA VAL A 452 38.77 -4.76 -5.46
C VAL A 452 40.23 -5.16 -5.65
N ARG A 453 40.99 -4.38 -6.43
CA ARG A 453 42.43 -4.55 -6.64
C ARG A 453 43.16 -3.35 -6.04
N GLY A 454 43.92 -3.59 -4.97
CA GLY A 454 44.78 -2.58 -4.33
C GLY A 454 44.07 -1.54 -3.45
N ALA A 455 42.90 -1.05 -3.88
CA ALA A 455 42.15 -0.03 -3.16
C ALA A 455 41.77 -0.47 -1.74
N SER A 456 41.75 0.49 -0.81
CA SER A 456 41.46 0.23 0.60
C SER A 456 40.08 0.73 1.01
N LEU A 457 39.33 -0.11 1.73
CA LEU A 457 38.08 0.33 2.34
C LEU A 457 38.39 1.29 3.50
N THR A 458 37.90 2.51 3.38
CA THR A 458 38.09 3.55 4.40
C THR A 458 36.78 3.78 5.15
N THR A 459 36.87 3.85 6.48
CA THR A 459 35.74 4.08 7.40
C THR A 459 36.11 5.24 8.30
N VAL A 460 35.71 6.50 8.09
CA VAL A 460 36.05 7.47 9.14
C VAL A 460 35.38 8.84 9.07
N ASN A 461 35.22 9.40 10.28
CA ASN A 461 35.19 10.82 10.67
C ASN A 461 33.96 11.67 10.29
N ALA A 462 33.65 12.59 11.22
CA ALA A 462 32.59 13.58 11.04
C ALA A 462 32.92 14.49 9.84
N GLY A 463 32.15 14.37 8.77
CA GLY A 463 32.26 15.18 7.54
C GLY A 463 32.53 14.41 6.25
N ASP A 464 32.77 13.09 6.30
CA ASP A 464 32.90 12.23 5.12
C ASP A 464 31.58 11.47 4.82
N ARG A 465 31.38 11.08 3.54
CA ARG A 465 30.31 10.16 3.13
C ARG A 465 30.65 8.75 3.59
N GLY A 466 29.93 8.22 4.58
CA GLY A 466 29.88 6.79 4.94
C GLY A 466 31.18 5.99 4.84
N ARG A 467 31.09 4.77 4.30
CA ARG A 467 32.23 3.91 3.92
C ARG A 467 32.48 4.07 2.43
N TYR A 468 33.73 4.28 2.02
CA TYR A 468 34.11 4.45 0.62
C TYR A 468 35.40 3.70 0.29
N LEU A 469 35.68 3.49 -1.00
CA LEU A 469 36.96 2.93 -1.45
C LEU A 469 37.95 4.04 -1.77
N ALA A 470 39.13 3.97 -1.16
CA ALA A 470 40.25 4.87 -1.40
C ALA A 470 41.25 4.25 -2.38
N PHE A 471 41.47 4.98 -3.48
CA PHE A 471 42.40 4.67 -4.56
C PHE A 471 43.59 5.62 -4.48
N ASP A 472 44.82 5.09 -4.50
CA ASP A 472 46.05 5.85 -4.27
C ASP A 472 46.72 6.40 -5.56
N GLY A 473 46.22 5.99 -6.73
CA GLY A 473 46.76 6.35 -8.04
C GLY A 473 47.99 5.56 -8.47
N VAL A 474 48.30 4.42 -7.85
CA VAL A 474 49.49 3.61 -8.20
C VAL A 474 49.09 2.34 -8.94
N ASN A 475 48.20 1.52 -8.37
CA ASN A 475 47.82 0.22 -8.92
C ASN A 475 46.36 -0.17 -8.64
N ASP A 476 45.55 0.78 -8.20
CA ASP A 476 44.21 0.53 -7.67
C ASP A 476 43.12 0.59 -8.75
N TYR A 477 42.23 -0.40 -8.77
CA TYR A 477 41.03 -0.41 -9.62
C TYR A 477 40.01 -1.46 -9.12
N LEU A 478 38.75 -1.31 -9.51
CA LEU A 478 37.79 -2.41 -9.49
C LEU A 478 37.85 -3.15 -10.82
N SER A 479 37.91 -4.48 -10.74
CA SER A 479 37.78 -5.39 -11.89
C SER A 479 36.34 -5.90 -11.92
N THR A 480 35.64 -5.71 -13.03
CA THR A 480 34.28 -6.23 -13.21
C THR A 480 34.26 -7.20 -14.40
N ASP A 481 33.27 -8.10 -14.40
CA ASP A 481 32.92 -8.90 -15.59
C ASP A 481 31.72 -8.28 -16.35
N ALA A 482 31.47 -6.99 -16.12
CA ALA A 482 30.33 -6.28 -16.70
C ALA A 482 30.60 -5.86 -18.15
N ASP A 483 29.67 -6.21 -19.03
CA ASP A 483 29.74 -5.81 -20.43
C ASP A 483 29.64 -4.29 -20.57
N ALA A 484 30.34 -3.75 -21.58
CA ALA A 484 30.19 -2.34 -21.93
C ALA A 484 28.75 -2.02 -22.35
N VAL A 485 28.20 -0.90 -21.86
CA VAL A 485 26.83 -0.49 -22.17
C VAL A 485 26.82 0.35 -23.43
N SER A 486 26.05 -0.05 -24.43
CA SER A 486 26.12 0.58 -25.74
C SER A 486 25.50 1.99 -25.77
N TYR A 487 26.17 2.94 -26.43
CA TYR A 487 25.62 4.29 -26.65
C TYR A 487 24.36 4.29 -27.51
N ALA A 488 24.14 3.26 -28.34
CA ALA A 488 23.00 3.22 -29.26
C ALA A 488 21.65 3.16 -28.52
N GLY A 489 21.61 2.56 -27.33
CA GLY A 489 20.45 2.58 -26.43
C GLY A 489 20.47 3.74 -25.42
N GLY A 490 21.55 4.52 -25.41
CA GLY A 490 21.88 5.45 -24.35
C GLY A 490 22.36 4.74 -23.07
N TRP A 491 23.15 5.43 -22.27
CA TRP A 491 23.60 4.97 -20.96
C TRP A 491 23.77 6.14 -20.00
N THR A 492 23.72 5.83 -18.71
CA THR A 492 24.05 6.79 -17.66
C THR A 492 24.93 6.14 -16.60
N ALA A 493 26.01 6.83 -16.21
CA ALA A 493 26.92 6.42 -15.14
C ALA A 493 26.98 7.52 -14.07
N ALA A 494 26.62 7.18 -12.84
CA ALA A 494 26.62 8.07 -11.69
C ALA A 494 27.56 7.55 -10.61
N LEU A 495 28.26 8.45 -9.93
CA LEU A 495 29.15 8.12 -8.82
C LEU A 495 29.45 9.34 -7.96
N TRP A 496 29.69 9.10 -6.67
CA TRP A 496 30.38 10.06 -5.81
C TRP A 496 31.88 9.91 -5.95
N VAL A 497 32.57 11.03 -6.13
CA VAL A 497 34.02 11.05 -6.25
C VAL A 497 34.61 12.18 -5.41
N ARG A 498 35.73 11.87 -4.74
CA ARG A 498 36.58 12.83 -4.05
C ARG A 498 37.99 12.75 -4.63
N ARG A 499 38.42 13.74 -5.39
CA ARG A 499 39.79 13.79 -5.94
C ARG A 499 40.79 13.99 -4.79
N THR A 500 41.76 13.10 -4.62
CA THR A 500 42.73 13.18 -3.51
C THR A 500 44.11 13.71 -3.94
N GLN A 501 44.46 13.57 -5.22
CA GLN A 501 45.72 14.08 -5.78
C GLN A 501 45.52 14.61 -7.21
N SER A 502 46.48 15.40 -7.70
CA SER A 502 46.50 15.83 -9.09
C SER A 502 47.35 14.90 -9.94
N ARG A 503 46.84 14.50 -11.11
CA ARG A 503 47.51 13.57 -12.03
C ARG A 503 47.33 14.03 -13.48
N ASP A 504 48.28 13.67 -14.34
CA ASP A 504 48.16 13.86 -15.80
C ASP A 504 47.00 13.02 -16.38
N LEU A 505 46.70 11.87 -15.78
CA LEU A 505 45.56 11.03 -16.14
C LEU A 505 45.03 10.30 -14.90
N SER A 506 43.71 10.38 -14.70
CA SER A 506 42.96 9.67 -13.65
C SER A 506 41.66 9.13 -14.26
N VAL A 507 41.57 7.83 -14.51
CA VAL A 507 40.42 7.20 -15.19
C VAL A 507 39.34 6.78 -14.19
N LEU A 508 38.07 7.07 -14.49
CA LEU A 508 36.92 6.59 -13.72
C LEU A 508 36.38 5.28 -14.28
N PHE A 509 36.09 5.25 -15.59
CA PHE A 509 35.54 4.08 -16.28
C PHE A 509 36.41 3.76 -17.49
N GLY A 510 36.93 2.54 -17.57
CA GLY A 510 37.83 2.10 -18.63
C GLY A 510 37.67 0.62 -18.96
N SER A 511 38.20 0.23 -20.12
CA SER A 511 38.22 -1.17 -20.54
C SER A 511 39.56 -1.82 -20.20
N ASP A 512 39.58 -3.14 -20.05
CA ASP A 512 40.82 -3.90 -19.95
C ASP A 512 41.49 -4.15 -21.31
N GLN A 513 40.86 -3.74 -22.42
CA GLN A 513 41.40 -3.89 -23.76
C GLN A 513 42.30 -2.73 -24.16
N VAL A 514 43.22 -2.99 -25.09
CA VAL A 514 44.16 -1.99 -25.60
C VAL A 514 43.43 -0.98 -26.48
N ASN A 515 43.70 0.31 -26.25
CA ASN A 515 43.19 1.43 -27.06
C ASN A 515 41.66 1.43 -27.20
N LYS A 516 40.94 1.28 -26.09
CA LYS A 516 39.49 1.51 -26.00
C LYS A 516 39.17 2.82 -25.32
N GLY A 517 37.98 3.35 -25.61
CA GLY A 517 37.50 4.59 -25.01
C GLY A 517 37.40 4.50 -23.48
N PHE A 518 37.44 5.64 -22.81
CA PHE A 518 37.35 5.74 -21.35
C PHE A 518 36.83 7.12 -20.91
N ILE A 519 36.30 7.17 -19.69
CA ILE A 519 35.90 8.39 -18.99
C ILE A 519 36.95 8.71 -17.93
N ALA A 520 37.46 9.94 -17.94
CA ALA A 520 38.51 10.40 -17.05
C ALA A 520 38.00 11.49 -16.09
N LEU A 521 38.39 11.39 -14.82
CA LEU A 521 38.29 12.47 -13.84
C LEU A 521 39.28 13.60 -14.17
N GLN A 522 40.46 13.22 -14.64
CA GLN A 522 41.51 14.13 -15.09
C GLN A 522 41.98 13.66 -16.46
N GLN A 523 41.63 14.43 -17.49
CA GLN A 523 41.90 14.12 -18.87
C GLN A 523 43.32 14.55 -19.25
N ARG A 524 44.01 13.70 -19.99
CA ARG A 524 45.38 13.96 -20.41
C ARG A 524 45.48 15.20 -21.31
N PHE A 525 46.52 16.00 -21.11
CA PHE A 525 46.77 17.25 -21.84
C PHE A 525 45.73 18.36 -21.61
N THR A 526 44.96 18.27 -20.52
CA THR A 526 44.04 19.33 -20.06
C THR A 526 44.50 19.86 -18.70
N SER A 527 43.84 20.91 -18.19
CA SER A 527 44.14 21.48 -16.87
C SER A 527 43.49 20.70 -15.72
N ASN A 528 43.59 19.36 -15.73
CA ASN A 528 42.90 18.44 -14.80
C ASN A 528 41.37 18.45 -14.96
N GLU A 529 40.89 18.56 -16.18
CA GLU A 529 39.45 18.59 -16.46
C GLU A 529 38.89 17.17 -16.57
N VAL A 530 37.63 17.00 -16.18
CA VAL A 530 36.86 15.80 -16.47
C VAL A 530 36.67 15.70 -17.98
N GLY A 531 36.81 14.50 -18.54
CA GLY A 531 36.75 14.34 -19.99
C GLY A 531 36.57 12.90 -20.47
N VAL A 532 36.47 12.77 -21.78
CA VAL A 532 36.22 11.53 -22.50
C VAL A 532 37.30 11.32 -23.56
N THR A 533 37.85 10.12 -23.64
CA THR A 533 38.76 9.71 -24.72
C THR A 533 38.13 8.61 -25.53
N THR A 534 38.21 8.71 -26.87
CA THR A 534 37.87 7.61 -27.78
C THR A 534 39.03 7.31 -28.72
N TYR A 535 39.04 6.08 -29.21
CA TYR A 535 40.02 5.58 -30.17
C TYR A 535 39.28 5.16 -31.43
N ASP A 536 39.68 5.71 -32.56
CA ASP A 536 39.19 5.32 -33.88
C ASP A 536 40.39 4.89 -34.74
N GLY A 537 40.68 3.60 -34.72
CA GLY A 537 41.85 3.02 -35.38
C GLY A 537 43.16 3.61 -34.87
N SER A 538 43.78 4.48 -35.67
CA SER A 538 45.04 5.17 -35.34
C SER A 538 44.86 6.55 -34.70
N SER A 539 43.64 7.06 -34.61
CA SER A 539 43.33 8.39 -34.09
C SER A 539 42.83 8.32 -32.65
N VAL A 540 43.23 9.29 -31.84
CA VAL A 540 42.76 9.44 -30.45
C VAL A 540 42.08 10.79 -30.31
N VAL A 541 40.78 10.76 -30.03
CA VAL A 541 39.98 11.96 -29.74
C VAL A 541 39.94 12.14 -28.24
N ARG A 542 40.21 13.36 -27.78
CA ARG A 542 40.14 13.75 -26.36
C ARG A 542 39.29 15.00 -26.27
N SER A 543 38.25 14.93 -25.45
CA SER A 543 37.38 16.06 -25.14
C SER A 543 37.28 16.23 -23.63
N SER A 544 37.05 17.45 -23.17
CA SER A 544 36.82 17.81 -21.78
C SER A 544 35.56 18.66 -21.63
N PHE A 545 35.04 18.75 -20.41
CA PHE A 545 33.81 19.48 -20.07
C PHE A 545 34.08 20.85 -19.43
N ASP A 546 35.31 21.38 -19.56
CA ASP A 546 35.77 22.61 -18.91
C ASP A 546 35.50 22.64 -17.38
N TYR A 547 35.54 21.47 -16.74
CA TYR A 547 35.27 21.30 -15.32
C TYR A 547 36.32 20.45 -14.64
N SER A 548 36.87 20.94 -13.53
CA SER A 548 37.81 20.20 -12.69
C SER A 548 37.19 19.93 -11.33
N VAL A 549 37.15 18.66 -10.92
CA VAL A 549 36.70 18.28 -9.58
C VAL A 549 37.62 18.91 -8.52
N PRO A 550 37.11 19.69 -7.54
CA PRO A 550 37.96 20.28 -6.51
C PRO A 550 38.72 19.24 -5.70
N LEU A 551 39.94 19.58 -5.25
CA LEU A 551 40.74 18.69 -4.43
C LEU A 551 40.07 18.46 -3.07
N ASN A 552 40.05 17.21 -2.61
CA ASN A 552 39.53 16.76 -1.32
C ASN A 552 38.06 17.09 -1.03
N THR A 553 37.27 17.36 -2.07
CA THR A 553 35.83 17.66 -1.97
C THR A 553 35.02 16.56 -2.65
N TRP A 554 33.97 16.08 -1.99
CA TRP A 554 33.01 15.15 -2.59
C TRP A 554 32.15 15.89 -3.60
N VAL A 555 32.06 15.34 -4.81
CA VAL A 555 31.14 15.77 -5.86
C VAL A 555 30.41 14.57 -6.42
N HIS A 556 29.16 14.74 -6.79
CA HIS A 556 28.40 13.75 -7.53
C HIS A 556 28.57 14.04 -9.02
N LEU A 557 29.17 13.11 -9.76
CA LEU A 557 29.28 13.20 -11.21
C LEU A 557 28.29 12.25 -11.85
N VAL A 558 27.59 12.73 -12.87
CA VAL A 558 26.76 11.89 -13.72
C VAL A 558 27.13 12.13 -15.17
N PHE A 559 27.46 11.05 -15.87
CA PHE A 559 27.74 11.03 -17.29
C PHE A 559 26.56 10.41 -18.01
N VAL A 560 26.06 11.06 -19.05
CA VAL A 560 24.98 10.55 -19.90
C VAL A 560 25.51 10.48 -21.32
N GLY A 561 25.57 9.29 -21.90
CA GLY A 561 25.99 9.09 -23.28
C GLY A 561 24.87 8.53 -24.13
N ASP A 562 24.72 9.04 -25.35
CA ASP A 562 23.78 8.56 -26.35
C ASP A 562 24.35 8.75 -27.75
N VAL A 563 23.50 8.69 -28.77
CA VAL A 563 23.90 8.89 -30.18
C VAL A 563 24.31 10.32 -30.51
N ASP A 564 23.95 11.30 -29.67
CA ASP A 564 24.21 12.72 -29.90
C ASP A 564 25.50 13.18 -29.21
N GLY A 565 25.99 12.45 -28.21
CA GLY A 565 27.27 12.72 -27.55
C GLY A 565 27.32 12.27 -26.10
N THR A 566 28.19 12.89 -25.31
CA THR A 566 28.27 12.66 -23.86
C THR A 566 28.06 13.97 -23.10
N LYS A 567 27.22 13.95 -22.07
CA LYS A 567 26.96 15.07 -21.16
C LYS A 567 27.56 14.78 -19.79
N LEU A 568 28.00 15.83 -19.10
CA LEU A 568 28.41 15.81 -17.71
C LEU A 568 27.45 16.64 -16.87
N TYR A 569 26.99 16.07 -15.76
CA TYR A 569 26.28 16.75 -14.71
C TYR A 569 27.12 16.71 -13.44
N VAL A 570 27.16 17.83 -12.73
CA VAL A 570 27.85 17.98 -11.46
C VAL A 570 26.82 18.37 -10.42
N ASN A 571 26.72 17.57 -9.36
CA ASN A 571 25.79 17.84 -8.27
C ASN A 571 24.34 18.07 -8.76
N GLY A 572 23.90 17.24 -9.70
CA GLY A 572 22.53 17.27 -10.25
C GLY A 572 22.28 18.33 -11.33
N VAL A 573 23.27 19.16 -11.68
CA VAL A 573 23.13 20.24 -12.67
C VAL A 573 24.00 19.97 -13.89
N LEU A 574 23.47 20.20 -15.10
CA LEU A 574 24.23 20.07 -16.35
C LEU A 574 25.43 21.03 -16.35
N GLN A 575 26.62 20.47 -16.47
CA GLN A 575 27.88 21.22 -16.57
C GLN A 575 28.23 21.51 -18.04
N GLY A 576 28.05 20.52 -18.92
CA GLY A 576 28.37 20.67 -20.33
C GLY A 576 28.20 19.38 -21.13
N SER A 577 28.42 19.47 -22.44
CA SER A 577 28.34 18.35 -23.38
C SER A 577 29.51 18.37 -24.34
N VAL A 578 29.90 17.18 -24.80
CA VAL A 578 30.89 16.99 -25.85
C VAL A 578 30.30 16.09 -26.94
N ASP A 579 30.62 16.39 -28.20
CA ASP A 579 30.19 15.61 -29.36
C ASP A 579 31.05 14.35 -29.53
N VAL A 580 31.20 13.60 -28.44
CA VAL A 580 31.95 12.34 -28.38
C VAL A 580 31.01 11.25 -27.91
N VAL A 581 30.90 10.23 -28.74
CA VAL A 581 30.06 9.05 -28.51
C VAL A 581 30.97 7.86 -28.19
N LEU A 582 30.62 7.10 -27.15
CA LEU A 582 31.32 5.89 -26.74
C LEU A 582 30.38 4.93 -26.04
N ASP A 583 30.60 3.63 -26.22
CA ASP A 583 30.06 2.63 -25.30
C ASP A 583 30.72 2.85 -23.92
N LEU A 584 29.94 2.77 -22.84
CA LEU A 584 30.43 2.94 -21.47
C LEU A 584 31.25 1.70 -21.08
N PRO A 585 32.58 1.82 -20.89
CA PRO A 585 33.40 0.67 -20.54
C PRO A 585 33.33 0.40 -19.02
N LEU A 586 33.10 -0.86 -18.63
CA LEU A 586 32.93 -1.23 -17.21
C LEU A 586 33.97 -2.21 -16.68
N ASP A 587 34.79 -2.84 -17.54
CA ASP A 587 35.79 -3.85 -17.14
C ASP A 587 36.70 -3.36 -15.97
N ARG A 588 37.06 -2.07 -16.01
CA ARG A 588 37.91 -1.41 -15.01
C ARG A 588 37.30 -0.10 -14.54
N ILE A 589 37.06 0.01 -13.23
CA ILE A 589 36.72 1.28 -12.59
C ILE A 589 37.95 1.77 -11.81
N GLY A 590 38.43 2.98 -12.12
CA GLY A 590 39.66 3.53 -11.55
C GLY A 590 40.93 3.32 -12.39
N ALA A 591 40.86 2.62 -13.52
CA ALA A 591 41.98 2.39 -14.44
C ALA A 591 41.49 2.06 -15.87
N TYR A 592 42.41 1.88 -16.82
CA TYR A 592 42.13 1.37 -18.17
C TYR A 592 43.30 0.53 -18.70
N ASN A 593 43.10 -0.12 -19.85
CA ASN A 593 44.08 -0.84 -20.65
C ASN A 593 44.57 -2.18 -20.06
N THR A 594 45.30 -2.95 -20.90
CA THR A 594 46.11 -4.10 -20.50
C THR A 594 47.55 -3.93 -20.99
N PRO A 595 48.57 -3.90 -20.09
CA PRO A 595 48.43 -3.88 -18.63
C PRO A 595 47.75 -2.58 -18.15
N ALA A 596 47.20 -2.63 -16.94
CA ALA A 596 46.45 -1.52 -16.34
C ALA A 596 47.30 -0.24 -16.24
N ALA A 597 46.70 0.90 -16.57
CA ALA A 597 47.30 2.22 -16.56
C ALA A 597 46.26 3.29 -16.17
N GLY A 598 46.70 4.55 -16.03
CA GLY A 598 45.81 5.68 -15.77
C GLY A 598 45.11 5.65 -14.40
N PHE A 599 45.72 4.95 -13.44
CA PHE A 599 45.17 4.73 -12.09
C PHE A 599 44.70 6.03 -11.44
N ALA A 600 43.49 5.99 -10.88
CA ALA A 600 42.86 7.12 -10.24
C ALA A 600 43.35 7.33 -8.80
N ALA A 601 43.50 8.60 -8.40
CA ALA A 601 43.78 8.98 -7.01
C ALA A 601 42.53 9.66 -6.43
N VAL A 602 41.63 8.85 -5.88
CA VAL A 602 40.26 9.24 -5.53
C VAL A 602 39.70 8.47 -4.34
N GLY A 603 38.72 9.04 -3.66
CA GLY A 603 37.69 8.27 -2.95
C GLY A 603 36.48 8.07 -3.87
N LEU A 604 35.95 6.85 -3.98
CA LEU A 604 34.74 6.54 -4.75
C LEU A 604 33.64 5.97 -3.85
N ASP A 605 32.40 6.36 -4.11
CA ASP A 605 31.20 5.83 -3.47
C ASP A 605 29.96 5.83 -4.38
N ASP A 606 28.96 5.04 -4.03
CA ASP A 606 27.65 4.88 -4.68
C ASP A 606 27.72 4.87 -6.23
N ILE A 607 28.36 3.86 -6.83
CA ILE A 607 28.46 3.76 -8.30
C ILE A 607 27.19 3.13 -8.86
N SER A 608 26.44 3.86 -9.68
CA SER A 608 25.20 3.39 -10.33
C SER A 608 25.27 3.49 -11.85
N ILE A 609 24.91 2.41 -12.55
CA ILE A 609 24.90 2.33 -14.02
C ILE A 609 23.49 2.01 -14.53
N PHE A 610 23.06 2.73 -15.57
CA PHE A 610 21.77 2.58 -16.24
C PHE A 610 21.96 2.30 -17.73
N SER A 611 21.14 1.42 -18.31
CA SER A 611 21.17 1.08 -19.75
C SER A 611 20.32 2.00 -20.62
N ARG A 612 20.17 3.26 -20.20
CA ARG A 612 19.51 4.35 -20.94
C ARG A 612 20.07 5.71 -20.55
N ALA A 613 19.84 6.69 -21.40
CA ALA A 613 20.10 8.10 -21.07
C ALA A 613 19.05 8.62 -20.08
N LEU A 614 19.48 9.09 -18.91
CA LEU A 614 18.61 9.76 -17.95
C LEU A 614 18.39 11.22 -18.38
N VAL A 615 17.20 11.75 -18.10
CA VAL A 615 16.86 13.16 -18.36
C VAL A 615 17.23 14.05 -17.17
N ASP A 616 17.30 15.37 -17.38
CA ASP A 616 17.77 16.35 -16.39
C ASP A 616 17.05 16.24 -15.02
N SER A 617 15.73 16.04 -15.03
CA SER A 617 14.95 15.89 -13.80
C SER A 617 15.28 14.60 -13.05
N GLU A 618 15.58 13.51 -13.75
CA GLU A 618 16.00 12.25 -13.14
C GLU A 618 17.39 12.38 -12.50
N ILE A 619 18.28 13.17 -13.08
CA ILE A 619 19.65 13.38 -12.60
C ILE A 619 19.68 14.33 -11.40
N ALA A 620 18.92 15.42 -11.45
CA ALA A 620 18.73 16.31 -10.30
C ALA A 620 18.14 15.53 -9.11
N PHE A 621 17.19 14.63 -9.40
CA PHE A 621 16.63 13.74 -8.40
C PHE A 621 17.67 12.76 -7.83
N LEU A 622 18.47 12.09 -8.68
CA LEU A 622 19.52 11.16 -8.26
C LEU A 622 20.54 11.82 -7.30
N TYR A 623 20.90 13.08 -7.55
CA TYR A 623 21.76 13.84 -6.63
C TYR A 623 21.11 14.16 -5.28
N GLY A 624 19.82 14.53 -5.29
CA GLY A 624 19.05 14.84 -4.09
C GLY A 624 18.84 13.63 -3.16
N VAL A 625 18.78 12.42 -3.71
CA VAL A 625 18.72 11.17 -2.93
C VAL A 625 20.02 10.93 -2.18
N LEU A 626 21.17 11.13 -2.84
CA LEU A 626 22.46 10.73 -2.29
C LEU A 626 23.08 11.79 -1.38
N THR A 627 22.61 13.04 -1.35
CA THR A 627 23.23 14.12 -0.54
C THR A 627 22.91 14.08 0.96
N ASP A 628 21.85 13.38 1.39
CA ASP A 628 21.49 13.21 2.80
C ASP A 628 22.31 12.09 3.46
N SER A 629 23.61 12.33 3.66
CA SER A 629 24.50 11.40 4.33
C SER A 629 24.32 11.32 5.85
N SER A 630 23.26 11.94 6.41
CA SER A 630 22.89 11.77 7.82
C SER A 630 22.18 10.44 8.11
N ASP A 631 21.74 9.70 7.09
CA ASP A 631 20.97 8.44 7.26
C ASP A 631 21.81 7.16 7.34
N TYR A 632 23.14 7.22 7.25
CA TYR A 632 23.98 6.02 7.43
C TYR A 632 24.21 5.63 8.90
N THR A 633 23.48 6.21 9.87
CA THR A 633 23.50 5.74 11.27
C THR A 633 22.56 4.57 11.54
N HIS A 634 21.76 4.13 10.58
CA HIS A 634 20.83 3.03 10.78
C HIS A 634 21.54 1.67 10.63
N HIS A 635 21.59 0.91 11.73
CA HIS A 635 22.10 -0.46 11.76
C HIS A 635 20.89 -1.39 11.88
N TRP A 636 20.34 -1.78 10.74
CA TRP A 636 19.36 -2.85 10.67
C TRP A 636 20.08 -4.18 10.88
N SER A 637 19.74 -4.88 11.95
CA SER A 637 20.44 -6.12 12.34
C SER A 637 20.16 -7.27 11.36
N PHE A 638 19.04 -7.18 10.64
CA PHE A 638 18.50 -8.23 9.79
C PHE A 638 18.34 -9.60 10.50
N ASP A 639 18.26 -9.59 11.84
CA ASP A 639 18.15 -10.78 12.69
C ASP A 639 16.69 -11.19 12.96
N ASP A 640 15.70 -10.49 12.37
CA ASP A 640 14.28 -10.66 12.68
C ASP A 640 13.70 -11.99 12.15
N GLY A 641 14.32 -12.60 11.15
CA GLY A 641 14.12 -13.99 10.74
C GLY A 641 12.74 -14.34 10.13
N ALA A 642 11.78 -13.41 10.09
CA ALA A 642 10.49 -13.52 9.42
C ALA A 642 9.80 -12.14 9.25
N GLY A 643 8.87 -12.02 8.29
CA GLY A 643 8.09 -10.79 8.05
C GLY A 643 8.75 -9.80 7.10
N PHE A 644 8.31 -8.54 7.11
CA PHE A 644 8.81 -7.49 6.21
C PHE A 644 9.45 -6.31 6.96
N ILE A 645 9.75 -6.47 8.25
CA ILE A 645 10.31 -5.41 9.09
C ILE A 645 11.71 -5.81 9.56
N ALA A 646 12.71 -5.02 9.20
CA ALA A 646 14.07 -5.11 9.74
C ALA A 646 14.21 -4.19 10.96
N THR A 647 14.53 -4.76 12.12
CA THR A 647 14.71 -4.00 13.36
C THR A 647 16.00 -3.19 13.29
N ASN A 648 15.87 -1.89 13.54
CA ASN A 648 17.01 -0.98 13.67
C ASN A 648 17.45 -0.90 15.13
N THR A 649 18.68 -1.30 15.39
CA THR A 649 19.25 -1.26 16.74
C THR A 649 19.97 0.07 17.03
N ALA A 650 20.06 0.96 16.04
CA ALA A 650 20.66 2.29 16.20
C ALA A 650 19.62 3.34 16.63
N THR A 651 20.09 4.46 17.17
CA THR A 651 19.23 5.57 17.64
C THR A 651 19.29 6.74 16.64
N PRO A 652 18.15 7.28 16.17
CA PRO A 652 16.77 6.88 16.48
C PRO A 652 16.42 5.52 15.86
N THR A 653 15.65 4.72 16.61
CA THR A 653 15.23 3.36 16.25
C THR A 653 14.12 3.42 15.20
N LYS A 654 14.49 3.66 13.94
CA LYS A 654 13.56 3.61 12.80
C LYS A 654 13.67 2.24 12.11
N PRO A 655 12.67 1.36 12.23
CA PRO A 655 12.71 0.05 11.57
C PRO A 655 12.72 0.22 10.04
N GLY A 656 13.35 -0.73 9.34
CA GLY A 656 13.37 -0.79 7.88
C GLY A 656 12.25 -1.68 7.39
N ILE A 657 11.70 -1.41 6.20
CA ILE A 657 10.68 -2.26 5.58
C ILE A 657 11.33 -2.96 4.38
N LEU A 658 11.24 -4.29 4.36
CA LEU A 658 11.60 -5.11 3.21
C LEU A 658 10.46 -5.00 2.17
N THR A 659 10.76 -4.50 0.97
CA THR A 659 9.79 -4.33 -0.13
C THR A 659 10.14 -5.23 -1.32
N GLY A 660 9.26 -5.32 -2.32
CA GLY A 660 9.53 -6.00 -3.59
C GLY A 660 9.84 -7.49 -3.49
N GLY A 661 9.17 -8.21 -2.57
CA GLY A 661 9.31 -9.66 -2.41
C GLY A 661 10.62 -10.13 -1.74
N ALA A 662 11.40 -9.22 -1.14
CA ALA A 662 12.59 -9.59 -0.38
C ALA A 662 12.24 -10.49 0.82
N SER A 663 12.95 -11.63 0.95
CA SER A 663 12.77 -12.61 2.03
C SER A 663 14.04 -12.82 2.83
N TRP A 664 13.91 -13.09 4.13
CA TRP A 664 15.00 -13.51 5.01
C TRP A 664 15.69 -14.79 4.49
N THR A 665 17.03 -14.82 4.48
CA THR A 665 17.83 -15.99 4.08
C THR A 665 18.88 -16.36 5.12
#